data_AF-A0A7C6FT36-F1
#
_entry.id   AF-A0A7C6FT36-F1
#
_cell.length_a   1.000
_cell.length_b   1.000
_cell.length_c   1.000
_cell.angle_alpha   90.00
_cell.angle_beta   90.00
_cell.angle_gamma   90.00
#
_symmetry.space_group_name_H-M   'P 1'
#
loop_
_entity.id
_entity.type
_entity.pdbx_description
1 polymer ?
#
loop_
_entity_poly.entity_id
_entity_poly.type
_entity_poly.pdbx_seq_one_letter_code
_entity_poly.pdbx_strand_id
1 'polypeptide(L)'
;MSWTLKPVTERVMRQRELYRDSRPEICLARYKIVTEFYMNHPELSGILRRAKVMKEIFENIPIRIGDDEVIVGAQSAKYRAGALYPEDCVSFIKDEIGSGSIATRDIDPYDISDEDRQYILDTIDYWLKGESTHAKTLGYYMDEYAPHEFNGVTYIGRMTISDTPVGHFITGYDKAIRVGFKTIRDEAQRKIQEILDAGMPGDTNAKYNFYRSIVLVCDGMITLTKRYAALAREKAAIEKNPQRKAELERMAEVLDWCMENPCRTYHEALQTLFMYQTCLCLEGNMHGISFGRVDQYLGDFLERDLANGTITEEYAQELLDLFYLKVAEMNKPWSHGATQSAPGYTSGQLMCMGGVDKDGNDASNRVTYMMLQSTARLVIHDPPQTLRIHKNTPPELWEAAIETTKIVGGLPTFENDDVIVPALVKRGMTLEDARNYAPIGCVEPGGCGNDWPACGGTGSMSYINMPNAVLLGINNGYPTAKMFNPRTGTMMEAPQCGLPTGYLYEMESFEQVKEAYLKQLEFFVKWHVMINNNAEYVTRELLPLPVVSATMDGCMEKGMDVMYGGAKYNGTGIPGIGIGNVTDSLYMIKHLCFDTKKCTTRELYDALINNWQGYEDLQQYIKNSCPHYGNGDPEVDEIAAWASEEFAKIVTSFSGPRGNYTAAMFPVTAHVMFGAMTSATPDGRSAGVPLADGISPVQQMDKNGPTAVIASVASIDQTLFANGTLLNMKFSPSSLNGADGVKKLAQLIQTYFDLGGMELQINVVSADTLRKAQKNPEEYKNLVVRIAGFSAYFVELNLASQEDLIMRTELSL
;
A
#
# COMPACT_ATOMS: atom_id res chain seq x y z
N MET A 1 -4.14 33.48 7.91
CA MET A 1 -3.49 33.43 9.24
C MET A 1 -2.33 32.47 9.08
N SER A 2 -1.15 32.77 9.63
CA SER A 2 0.00 31.87 9.47
C SER A 2 -0.26 30.54 10.16
N TRP A 3 0.05 29.43 9.48
CA TRP A 3 -0.07 28.09 10.06
C TRP A 3 0.90 27.93 11.24
N THR A 4 0.41 27.47 12.40
CA THR A 4 1.25 27.27 13.60
C THR A 4 0.86 25.97 14.30
N LEU A 5 1.87 25.23 14.76
CA LEU A 5 1.63 24.00 15.51
C LEU A 5 1.11 24.32 16.91
N LYS A 6 0.06 23.62 17.32
CA LYS A 6 -0.50 23.70 18.66
C LYS A 6 0.26 22.76 19.62
N PRO A 7 0.33 23.09 20.92
CA PRO A 7 0.96 22.23 21.92
C PRO A 7 0.36 20.82 21.95
N VAL A 8 1.19 19.83 22.29
CA VAL A 8 0.79 18.45 22.52
C VAL A 8 0.63 18.23 24.02
N THR A 9 -0.38 17.46 24.44
CA THR A 9 -0.59 17.18 25.86
C THR A 9 0.47 16.19 26.39
N GLU A 10 0.74 16.23 27.69
CA GLU A 10 1.69 15.29 28.32
C GLU A 10 1.27 13.82 28.14
N ARG A 11 -0.04 13.56 28.14
CA ARG A 11 -0.60 12.21 27.91
C ARG A 11 -0.24 11.69 26.52
N VAL A 12 -0.43 12.50 25.49
CA VAL A 12 -0.09 12.12 24.11
C VAL A 12 1.41 11.89 23.96
N MET A 13 2.24 12.74 24.58
CA MET A 13 3.69 12.57 24.55
C MET A 13 4.15 11.27 25.18
N ARG A 14 3.59 10.87 26.34
CA ARG A 14 3.88 9.56 26.95
C ARG A 14 3.52 8.38 26.04
N GLN A 15 2.38 8.46 25.35
CA GLN A 15 1.97 7.41 24.39
C GLN A 15 2.87 7.38 23.16
N ARG A 16 3.32 8.54 22.67
CA ARG A 16 4.27 8.66 21.56
C ARG A 16 5.65 8.09 21.93
N GLU A 17 6.13 8.34 23.14
CA GLU A 17 7.37 7.76 23.67
C GLU A 17 7.24 6.24 23.82
N LEU A 18 6.13 5.76 24.40
CA LEU A 18 5.83 4.34 24.50
C LEU A 18 5.87 3.66 23.13
N TYR A 19 5.26 4.25 22.10
CA TYR A 19 5.31 3.75 20.73
C TYR A 19 6.75 3.66 20.19
N ARG A 20 7.54 4.73 20.34
CA ARG A 20 8.93 4.81 19.82
C ARG A 20 9.92 3.92 20.56
N ASP A 21 9.68 3.63 21.82
CA ASP A 21 10.63 2.90 22.67
C ASP A 21 10.26 1.42 22.83
N SER A 22 9.03 1.04 22.50
CA SER A 22 8.59 -0.36 22.54
C SER A 22 9.15 -1.14 21.37
N ARG A 23 9.71 -2.32 21.63
CA ARG A 23 10.03 -3.30 20.59
C ARG A 23 8.79 -4.16 20.28
N PRO A 24 8.42 -4.35 19.02
CA PRO A 24 7.30 -5.22 18.66
C PRO A 24 7.47 -6.68 19.07
N GLU A 25 6.36 -7.33 19.39
CA GLU A 25 6.30 -8.76 19.71
C GLU A 25 5.41 -9.52 18.72
N ILE A 26 5.57 -10.84 18.64
CA ILE A 26 4.59 -11.72 18.02
C ILE A 26 3.51 -12.10 19.03
N CYS A 27 2.23 -12.04 18.61
CA CYS A 27 1.08 -12.46 19.40
C CYS A 27 0.37 -13.66 18.79
N LEU A 28 0.33 -14.78 19.52
CA LEU A 28 -0.31 -16.03 19.07
C LEU A 28 -1.78 -16.15 19.41
N ALA A 29 -2.39 -15.19 20.11
CA ALA A 29 -3.78 -15.32 20.56
C ALA A 29 -4.74 -15.62 19.39
N ARG A 30 -4.60 -14.88 18.27
CA ARG A 30 -5.36 -15.16 17.04
C ARG A 30 -4.99 -16.51 16.42
N TYR A 31 -3.70 -16.80 16.30
CA TYR A 31 -3.20 -18.04 15.69
C TYR A 31 -3.78 -19.28 16.38
N LYS A 32 -3.80 -19.29 17.72
CA LYS A 32 -4.34 -20.40 18.53
C LYS A 32 -5.84 -20.59 18.28
N ILE A 33 -6.62 -19.51 18.39
CA ILE A 33 -8.08 -19.54 18.14
C ILE A 33 -8.39 -20.09 16.74
N VAL A 34 -7.71 -19.58 15.70
CA VAL A 34 -7.94 -20.00 14.31
C VAL A 34 -7.54 -21.46 14.10
N THR A 35 -6.37 -21.86 14.60
CA THR A 35 -5.86 -23.23 14.44
C THR A 35 -6.77 -24.25 15.12
N GLU A 36 -7.15 -24.01 16.37
CA GLU A 36 -8.03 -24.90 17.13
C GLU A 36 -9.42 -24.97 16.51
N PHE A 37 -9.97 -23.83 16.07
CA PHE A 37 -11.26 -23.82 15.37
C PHE A 37 -11.21 -24.66 14.09
N TYR A 38 -10.18 -24.50 13.26
CA TYR A 38 -10.06 -25.21 11.99
C TYR A 38 -9.88 -26.72 12.19
N MET A 39 -9.04 -27.13 13.15
CA MET A 39 -8.84 -28.55 13.48
C MET A 39 -10.10 -29.22 14.04
N ASN A 40 -10.92 -28.48 14.79
CA ASN A 40 -12.15 -28.99 15.37
C ASN A 40 -13.37 -28.93 14.43
N HIS A 41 -13.28 -28.17 13.33
CA HIS A 41 -14.37 -28.00 12.36
C HIS A 41 -13.95 -28.30 10.90
N PRO A 42 -13.39 -29.48 10.61
CA PRO A 42 -12.97 -29.85 9.25
C PRO A 42 -14.14 -29.96 8.26
N GLU A 43 -15.37 -30.07 8.74
CA GLU A 43 -16.59 -30.11 7.93
C GLU A 43 -16.96 -28.76 7.31
N LEU A 44 -16.41 -27.66 7.81
CA LEU A 44 -16.72 -26.31 7.34
C LEU A 44 -15.72 -25.85 6.28
N SER A 45 -16.20 -25.06 5.32
CA SER A 45 -15.39 -24.38 4.32
C SER A 45 -16.02 -23.04 3.90
N GLY A 46 -15.28 -22.25 3.13
CA GLY A 46 -15.77 -20.98 2.58
C GLY A 46 -16.30 -20.00 3.62
N ILE A 47 -17.32 -19.24 3.23
CA ILE A 47 -17.78 -18.04 3.96
C ILE A 47 -18.32 -18.31 5.36
N LEU A 48 -18.97 -19.47 5.59
CA LEU A 48 -19.45 -19.81 6.93
C LEU A 48 -18.33 -20.23 7.87
N ARG A 49 -17.28 -20.90 7.36
CA ARG A 49 -16.09 -21.18 8.18
C ARG A 49 -15.46 -19.87 8.63
N ARG A 50 -15.26 -18.93 7.69
CA ARG A 50 -14.72 -17.59 7.97
C ARG A 50 -15.58 -16.82 8.98
N ALA A 51 -16.89 -16.74 8.78
CA ALA A 51 -17.76 -16.00 9.70
C ALA A 51 -17.78 -16.58 11.13
N LYS A 52 -17.81 -17.92 11.25
CA LYS A 52 -17.81 -18.57 12.56
C LYS A 52 -16.48 -18.42 13.29
N VAL A 53 -15.34 -18.58 12.61
CA VAL A 53 -14.04 -18.33 13.25
C VAL A 53 -13.88 -16.86 13.65
N MET A 54 -14.41 -15.92 12.84
CA MET A 54 -14.40 -14.51 13.21
C MET A 54 -15.23 -14.22 14.45
N LYS A 55 -16.40 -14.84 14.55
CA LYS A 55 -17.21 -14.77 15.77
C LYS A 55 -16.43 -15.31 16.99
N GLU A 56 -15.77 -16.46 16.85
CA GLU A 56 -14.93 -17.05 17.90
C GLU A 56 -13.79 -16.11 18.32
N ILE A 57 -13.12 -15.47 17.35
CA ILE A 57 -12.07 -14.46 17.60
C ILE A 57 -12.67 -13.30 18.39
N PHE A 58 -13.77 -12.71 17.94
CA PHE A 58 -14.36 -11.55 18.61
C PHE A 58 -14.86 -11.84 20.04
N GLU A 59 -15.34 -13.05 20.28
CA GLU A 59 -15.81 -13.50 21.60
C GLU A 59 -14.66 -13.80 22.57
N ASN A 60 -13.49 -14.26 22.08
CA ASN A 60 -12.45 -14.83 22.93
C ASN A 60 -11.08 -14.14 22.88
N ILE A 61 -10.78 -13.33 21.85
CA ILE A 61 -9.48 -12.68 21.74
C ILE A 61 -9.20 -11.83 23.00
N PRO A 62 -8.01 -11.91 23.62
CA PRO A 62 -7.71 -11.09 24.79
C PRO A 62 -7.80 -9.59 24.46
N ILE A 63 -8.50 -8.84 25.32
CA ILE A 63 -8.67 -7.39 25.18
C ILE A 63 -7.87 -6.65 26.25
N ARG A 64 -7.49 -5.40 25.97
CA ARG A 64 -6.69 -4.57 26.88
C ARG A 64 -7.11 -3.09 26.83
N ILE A 65 -6.96 -2.40 27.95
CA ILE A 65 -7.07 -0.94 28.05
C ILE A 65 -5.84 -0.45 28.82
N GLY A 66 -4.98 0.29 28.14
CA GLY A 66 -3.78 0.92 28.69
C GLY A 66 -4.09 2.10 29.60
N ASP A 67 -3.08 2.55 30.35
CA ASP A 67 -3.28 3.54 31.42
C ASP A 67 -3.68 4.92 30.89
N ASP A 68 -3.17 5.32 29.73
CA ASP A 68 -3.46 6.62 29.08
C ASP A 68 -4.43 6.50 27.88
N GLU A 69 -4.93 5.31 27.55
CA GLU A 69 -5.81 5.11 26.39
C GLU A 69 -7.22 5.66 26.66
N VAL A 70 -7.76 6.43 25.71
CA VAL A 70 -9.18 6.87 25.66
C VAL A 70 -9.87 6.48 24.34
N ILE A 71 -9.09 6.02 23.37
CA ILE A 71 -9.50 5.28 22.18
C ILE A 71 -8.91 3.88 22.32
N VAL A 72 -9.74 2.85 22.23
CA VAL A 72 -9.35 1.46 22.54
C VAL A 72 -9.71 0.49 21.44
N GLY A 73 -9.07 -0.67 21.45
CA GLY A 73 -9.06 -1.65 20.36
C GLY A 73 -7.63 -2.14 20.17
N ALA A 74 -7.45 -3.42 19.92
CA ALA A 74 -6.15 -4.00 19.67
C ALA A 74 -6.29 -5.24 18.78
N GLN A 75 -5.39 -5.35 17.80
CA GLN A 75 -5.23 -6.54 16.96
C GLN A 75 -4.59 -7.71 17.74
N SER A 76 -3.99 -7.44 18.89
CA SER A 76 -3.21 -8.39 19.68
C SER A 76 -3.39 -8.17 21.18
N ALA A 77 -3.06 -9.22 21.95
CA ALA A 77 -3.14 -9.21 23.41
C ALA A 77 -2.08 -8.31 24.08
N LYS A 78 -1.04 -7.93 23.34
CA LYS A 78 0.12 -7.18 23.82
C LYS A 78 0.25 -5.87 23.06
N TYR A 79 0.88 -4.87 23.66
CA TYR A 79 1.09 -3.57 23.01
C TYR A 79 2.05 -3.70 21.81
N ARG A 80 1.71 -3.07 20.68
CA ARG A 80 2.52 -3.05 19.44
C ARG A 80 2.87 -4.44 18.87
N ALA A 81 2.14 -5.48 19.28
CA ALA A 81 2.40 -6.84 18.84
C ALA A 81 1.66 -7.19 17.55
N GLY A 82 2.31 -7.94 16.67
CA GLY A 82 1.75 -8.43 15.41
C GLY A 82 1.04 -9.77 15.57
N ALA A 83 -0.18 -9.88 15.05
CA ALA A 83 -0.89 -11.16 14.97
C ALA A 83 -0.38 -12.01 13.79
N LEU A 84 -0.58 -13.33 13.89
CA LEU A 84 -0.29 -14.27 12.80
C LEU A 84 -1.57 -14.84 12.16
N TYR A 85 -1.46 -15.17 10.87
CA TYR A 85 -2.58 -15.51 9.99
C TYR A 85 -2.33 -16.82 9.27
N PRO A 86 -2.49 -17.96 9.97
CA PRO A 86 -2.05 -19.22 9.43
C PRO A 86 -2.87 -19.75 8.24
N GLU A 87 -4.07 -19.21 8.05
CA GLU A 87 -4.92 -19.53 6.90
C GLU A 87 -4.43 -18.92 5.57
N ASP A 88 -3.50 -17.95 5.60
CA ASP A 88 -3.02 -17.22 4.42
C ASP A 88 -1.67 -17.76 3.93
N CYS A 89 -0.58 -17.01 4.13
CA CYS A 89 0.79 -17.42 3.79
C CYS A 89 1.58 -17.70 5.07
N VAL A 90 2.11 -18.92 5.17
CA VAL A 90 2.74 -19.46 6.40
C VAL A 90 4.15 -20.00 6.21
N SER A 91 4.70 -19.92 5.01
CA SER A 91 6.04 -20.45 4.69
C SER A 91 7.11 -19.82 5.58
N PHE A 92 7.14 -18.48 5.67
CA PHE A 92 8.10 -17.77 6.52
C PHE A 92 7.88 -18.00 8.02
N ILE A 93 6.65 -18.29 8.45
CA ILE A 93 6.35 -18.55 9.87
C ILE A 93 7.16 -19.76 10.34
N LYS A 94 7.21 -20.84 9.56
CA LYS A 94 8.03 -22.00 9.90
C LYS A 94 9.52 -21.69 9.90
N ASP A 95 9.99 -21.04 8.84
CA ASP A 95 11.42 -20.86 8.61
C ASP A 95 12.05 -19.83 9.54
N GLU A 96 11.31 -18.77 9.88
CA GLU A 96 11.86 -17.63 10.62
C GLU A 96 11.37 -17.53 12.05
N ILE A 97 10.08 -17.79 12.29
CA ILE A 97 9.53 -17.80 13.64
C ILE A 97 9.89 -19.12 14.32
N GLY A 98 9.73 -20.24 13.63
CA GLY A 98 10.11 -21.56 14.13
C GLY A 98 11.60 -21.71 14.45
N SER A 99 12.49 -21.08 13.67
CA SER A 99 13.94 -21.08 13.95
C SER A 99 14.37 -20.04 14.99
N GLY A 100 13.51 -19.06 15.29
CA GLY A 100 13.81 -17.94 16.19
C GLY A 100 14.59 -16.79 15.52
N SER A 101 14.88 -16.87 14.22
CA SER A 101 15.65 -15.82 13.52
C SER A 101 14.92 -14.48 13.44
N ILE A 102 13.59 -14.46 13.55
CA ILE A 102 12.77 -13.23 13.54
C ILE A 102 13.17 -12.24 14.64
N ALA A 103 13.64 -12.73 15.80
CA ALA A 103 14.06 -11.91 16.92
C ALA A 103 15.46 -11.30 16.74
N THR A 104 16.21 -11.73 15.73
CA THR A 104 17.59 -11.28 15.47
C THR A 104 17.76 -10.70 14.07
N ARG A 105 16.66 -10.41 13.36
CA ARG A 105 16.72 -9.69 12.08
C ARG A 105 17.35 -8.32 12.27
N ASP A 106 18.05 -7.87 11.24
CA ASP A 106 18.60 -6.52 11.12
C ASP A 106 17.51 -5.46 10.93
N ILE A 107 16.38 -5.84 10.33
CA ILE A 107 15.24 -4.96 10.05
C ILE A 107 13.95 -5.63 10.55
N ASP A 108 13.07 -4.82 11.12
CA ASP A 108 11.80 -5.20 11.73
C ASP A 108 11.85 -6.48 12.60
N PRO A 109 12.72 -6.56 13.63
CA PRO A 109 12.79 -7.75 14.46
C PRO A 109 11.67 -7.81 15.51
N TYR A 110 11.12 -9.01 15.73
CA TYR A 110 10.04 -9.24 16.70
C TYR A 110 10.47 -10.19 17.82
N ASP A 111 10.14 -9.85 19.05
CA ASP A 111 10.32 -10.77 20.17
C ASP A 111 9.20 -11.83 20.18
N ILE A 112 9.55 -13.06 20.59
CA ILE A 112 8.61 -14.18 20.73
C ILE A 112 9.04 -15.09 21.88
N SER A 113 8.07 -15.63 22.63
CA SER A 113 8.32 -16.58 23.71
C SER A 113 8.67 -17.97 23.17
N ASP A 114 9.47 -18.75 23.92
CA ASP A 114 9.77 -20.14 23.55
C ASP A 114 8.50 -21.02 23.54
N GLU A 115 7.53 -20.75 24.42
CA GLU A 115 6.24 -21.45 24.47
C GLU A 115 5.44 -21.23 23.18
N ASP A 116 5.32 -19.97 22.75
CA ASP A 116 4.61 -19.65 21.51
C ASP A 116 5.34 -20.20 20.29
N ARG A 117 6.67 -20.14 20.26
CA ARG A 117 7.47 -20.77 19.20
C ARG A 117 7.21 -22.27 19.11
N GLN A 118 7.17 -22.97 20.25
CA GLN A 118 6.92 -24.40 20.28
C GLN A 118 5.50 -24.74 19.78
N TYR A 119 4.48 -23.98 20.18
CA TYR A 119 3.12 -24.18 19.67
C TYR A 119 3.06 -24.07 18.15
N ILE A 120 3.73 -23.06 17.56
CA ILE A 120 3.81 -22.94 16.10
C ILE A 120 4.45 -24.19 15.49
N LEU A 121 5.58 -24.67 16.00
CA LEU A 121 6.25 -25.86 15.47
C LEU A 121 5.34 -27.10 15.53
N ASP A 122 4.53 -27.23 16.57
CA ASP A 122 3.63 -28.36 16.78
C ASP A 122 2.42 -28.33 15.81
N THR A 123 2.01 -27.16 15.33
CA THR A 123 0.77 -27.00 14.54
C THR A 123 0.97 -26.55 13.09
N ILE A 124 2.10 -25.93 12.74
CA ILE A 124 2.31 -25.28 11.42
C ILE A 124 2.17 -26.24 10.24
N ASP A 125 2.51 -27.51 10.45
CA ASP A 125 2.42 -28.55 9.44
C ASP A 125 0.97 -28.83 8.99
N TYR A 126 -0.05 -28.58 9.85
CA TYR A 126 -1.45 -28.65 9.46
C TYR A 126 -1.77 -27.65 8.34
N TRP A 127 -1.27 -26.42 8.48
CA TRP A 127 -1.50 -25.34 7.52
C TRP A 127 -0.72 -25.56 6.22
N LEU A 128 0.58 -25.89 6.33
CA LEU A 128 1.46 -26.12 5.19
C LEU A 128 1.04 -27.32 4.32
N LYS A 129 0.39 -28.33 4.89
CA LYS A 129 -0.02 -29.55 4.16
C LYS A 129 -1.38 -29.43 3.47
N GLY A 130 -2.01 -28.26 3.49
CA GLY A 130 -3.13 -27.99 2.60
C GLY A 130 -4.30 -27.25 3.21
N GLU A 131 -4.15 -26.44 4.26
CA GLU A 131 -5.24 -25.57 4.74
C GLU A 131 -4.97 -24.07 4.57
N SER A 132 -3.74 -23.68 4.22
CA SER A 132 -3.40 -22.30 3.88
C SER A 132 -3.72 -21.97 2.42
N THR A 133 -3.97 -20.69 2.11
CA THR A 133 -4.17 -20.23 0.72
C THR A 133 -2.96 -20.55 -0.14
N HIS A 134 -1.75 -20.30 0.36
CA HIS A 134 -0.51 -20.62 -0.35
C HIS A 134 -0.41 -22.09 -0.75
N ALA A 135 -0.64 -23.01 0.20
CA ALA A 135 -0.54 -24.45 -0.07
C ALA A 135 -1.58 -24.92 -1.09
N LYS A 136 -2.80 -24.37 -1.03
CA LYS A 136 -3.86 -24.71 -1.99
C LYS A 136 -3.60 -24.11 -3.37
N THR A 137 -3.22 -22.84 -3.46
CA THR A 137 -2.91 -22.19 -4.75
C THR A 137 -1.76 -22.87 -5.47
N LEU A 138 -0.73 -23.33 -4.75
CA LEU A 138 0.36 -24.10 -5.34
C LEU A 138 -0.13 -25.37 -6.06
N GLY A 139 -1.17 -26.03 -5.54
CA GLY A 139 -1.80 -27.18 -6.19
C GLY A 139 -2.54 -26.87 -7.50
N TYR A 140 -2.85 -25.59 -7.76
CA TYR A 140 -3.49 -25.09 -8.98
C TYR A 140 -2.52 -24.38 -9.92
N TYR A 141 -1.22 -24.39 -9.60
CA TYR A 141 -0.19 -23.75 -10.41
C TYR A 141 -0.17 -24.30 -11.84
N MET A 142 -0.04 -23.41 -12.82
CA MET A 142 -0.03 -23.79 -14.24
C MET A 142 1.36 -24.29 -14.65
N ASP A 143 1.45 -25.58 -15.00
CA ASP A 143 2.72 -26.19 -15.41
C ASP A 143 3.28 -25.59 -16.72
N GLU A 144 2.42 -25.02 -17.57
CA GLU A 144 2.80 -24.34 -18.81
C GLU A 144 3.64 -23.08 -18.57
N TYR A 145 3.54 -22.48 -17.38
CA TYR A 145 4.34 -21.30 -17.03
C TYR A 145 5.70 -21.66 -16.42
N ALA A 146 5.91 -22.90 -15.96
CA ALA A 146 7.17 -23.32 -15.33
C ALA A 146 8.44 -23.02 -16.16
N PRO A 147 8.45 -23.14 -17.51
CA PRO A 147 9.60 -22.75 -18.33
C PRO A 147 9.91 -21.24 -18.35
N HIS A 148 8.94 -20.42 -17.95
CA HIS A 148 9.00 -18.97 -17.93
C HIS A 148 9.24 -18.41 -16.51
N GLU A 149 9.37 -19.26 -15.48
CA GLU A 149 9.74 -18.83 -14.14
C GLU A 149 11.12 -18.13 -14.14
N PHE A 150 11.35 -17.26 -13.15
CA PHE A 150 12.61 -16.50 -12.99
C PHE A 150 12.99 -15.64 -14.22
N ASN A 151 12.01 -15.22 -15.02
CA ASN A 151 12.24 -14.40 -16.21
C ASN A 151 12.69 -12.95 -15.91
N GLY A 152 12.55 -12.50 -14.66
CA GLY A 152 12.94 -11.16 -14.23
C GLY A 152 11.97 -10.03 -14.58
N VAL A 153 11.01 -10.25 -15.49
CA VAL A 153 9.92 -9.31 -15.82
C VAL A 153 8.76 -9.47 -14.82
N THR A 154 8.36 -10.69 -14.51
CA THR A 154 7.35 -11.02 -13.50
C THR A 154 8.02 -11.68 -12.29
N TYR A 155 7.49 -11.41 -11.10
CA TYR A 155 8.03 -11.98 -9.85
C TYR A 155 7.16 -13.09 -9.22
N ILE A 156 6.19 -13.60 -9.99
CA ILE A 156 5.32 -14.70 -9.57
C ILE A 156 5.92 -16.03 -10.03
N GLY A 157 6.10 -16.97 -9.10
CA GLY A 157 6.61 -18.32 -9.33
C GLY A 157 6.00 -19.31 -8.32
N ARG A 158 6.36 -20.60 -8.41
CA ARG A 158 5.83 -21.62 -7.46
C ARG A 158 6.08 -21.29 -5.99
N MET A 159 7.20 -20.63 -5.69
CA MET A 159 7.57 -20.24 -4.33
C MET A 159 6.92 -18.94 -3.86
N THR A 160 6.45 -18.09 -4.77
CA THR A 160 5.92 -16.74 -4.49
C THR A 160 4.45 -16.60 -4.87
N ILE A 161 3.79 -17.68 -5.30
CA ILE A 161 2.35 -17.65 -5.59
C ILE A 161 1.59 -17.56 -4.26
N SER A 162 0.67 -16.61 -4.12
CA SER A 162 -0.07 -16.40 -2.87
C SER A 162 0.82 -16.03 -1.66
N ASP A 163 2.00 -15.43 -1.88
CA ASP A 163 2.90 -14.99 -0.79
C ASP A 163 2.59 -13.58 -0.25
N THR A 164 1.81 -12.79 -0.98
CA THR A 164 1.37 -11.47 -0.54
C THR A 164 0.04 -11.55 0.19
N PRO A 165 -0.24 -10.59 1.09
CA PRO A 165 -1.53 -10.48 1.74
C PRO A 165 -2.64 -10.04 0.77
N VAL A 166 -3.87 -10.39 1.12
CA VAL A 166 -5.08 -9.78 0.54
C VAL A 166 -5.20 -8.33 1.07
N GLY A 167 -6.11 -7.52 0.55
CA GLY A 167 -6.36 -6.17 1.06
C GLY A 167 -6.42 -5.13 -0.04
N HIS A 168 -5.87 -3.94 0.20
CA HIS A 168 -5.91 -2.79 -0.70
C HIS A 168 -7.33 -2.37 -1.05
N PHE A 169 -8.04 -1.85 -0.04
CA PHE A 169 -9.39 -1.32 -0.17
C PHE A 169 -9.65 -0.23 0.88
N ILE A 170 -10.75 0.49 0.69
CA ILE A 170 -11.38 1.32 1.72
C ILE A 170 -12.77 0.74 1.97
N THR A 171 -13.05 0.35 3.21
CA THR A 171 -14.37 -0.21 3.57
C THR A 171 -15.42 0.88 3.79
N GLY A 172 -16.66 0.48 4.06
CA GLY A 172 -17.76 1.41 4.34
C GLY A 172 -17.71 1.98 5.77
N TYR A 173 -16.66 2.73 6.12
CA TYR A 173 -16.55 3.39 7.43
C TYR A 173 -17.71 4.36 7.69
N ASP A 174 -18.11 5.13 6.68
CA ASP A 174 -19.24 6.06 6.80
C ASP A 174 -20.54 5.31 7.16
N LYS A 175 -20.77 4.16 6.54
CA LYS A 175 -21.88 3.25 6.85
C LYS A 175 -21.77 2.71 8.28
N ALA A 176 -20.59 2.27 8.71
CA ALA A 176 -20.37 1.82 10.08
C ALA A 176 -20.71 2.91 11.12
N ILE A 177 -20.30 4.16 10.87
CA ILE A 177 -20.54 5.31 11.75
C ILE A 177 -22.01 5.74 11.75
N ARG A 178 -22.62 5.87 10.57
CA ARG A 178 -23.94 6.51 10.40
C ARG A 178 -25.11 5.53 10.49
N VAL A 179 -24.89 4.24 10.28
CA VAL A 179 -25.94 3.21 10.24
C VAL A 179 -25.86 2.22 11.42
N GLY A 180 -24.64 1.84 11.81
CA GLY A 180 -24.39 0.82 12.84
C GLY A 180 -24.65 -0.62 12.38
N PHE A 181 -23.94 -1.57 12.97
CA PHE A 181 -23.96 -2.98 12.59
C PHE A 181 -25.25 -3.71 12.98
N LYS A 182 -26.04 -3.19 13.92
CA LYS A 182 -27.36 -3.74 14.23
C LYS A 182 -28.29 -3.66 13.02
N THR A 183 -28.33 -2.50 12.36
CA THR A 183 -29.17 -2.28 11.18
C THR A 183 -28.75 -3.19 10.01
N ILE A 184 -27.44 -3.32 9.79
CA ILE A 184 -26.84 -4.19 8.77
C ILE A 184 -27.20 -5.66 9.02
N ARG A 185 -27.06 -6.11 10.28
CA ARG A 185 -27.47 -7.46 10.71
C ARG A 185 -28.95 -7.70 10.46
N ASP A 186 -29.80 -6.75 10.86
CA ASP A 186 -31.26 -6.88 10.72
C ASP A 186 -31.67 -6.92 9.24
N GLU A 187 -30.95 -6.23 8.34
CA GLU A 187 -31.13 -6.36 6.90
C GLU A 187 -30.76 -7.75 6.38
N ALA A 188 -29.60 -8.27 6.75
CA ALA A 188 -29.21 -9.63 6.38
C ALA A 188 -30.23 -10.66 6.89
N GLN A 189 -30.77 -10.48 8.09
CA GLN A 189 -31.81 -11.35 8.64
C GLN A 189 -33.12 -11.30 7.85
N ARG A 190 -33.53 -10.12 7.35
CA ARG A 190 -34.68 -10.01 6.43
C ARG A 190 -34.42 -10.73 5.12
N LYS A 191 -33.22 -10.55 4.52
CA LYS A 191 -32.82 -11.23 3.28
C LYS A 191 -32.80 -12.76 3.42
N ILE A 192 -32.37 -13.26 4.57
CA ILE A 192 -32.48 -14.69 4.92
C ILE A 192 -33.94 -15.14 4.88
N GLN A 193 -34.85 -14.40 5.52
CA GLN A 193 -36.27 -14.76 5.55
C GLN A 193 -36.91 -14.72 4.16
N GLU A 194 -36.60 -13.71 3.34
CA GLU A 194 -37.05 -13.60 1.94
C GLU A 194 -36.67 -14.86 1.12
N ILE A 195 -35.45 -15.37 1.29
CA ILE A 195 -34.97 -16.59 0.61
C ILE A 195 -35.70 -17.84 1.11
N LEU A 196 -35.96 -17.95 2.42
CA LEU A 196 -36.69 -19.07 3.01
C LEU A 196 -38.15 -19.09 2.55
N ASP A 197 -38.81 -17.94 2.54
CA ASP A 197 -40.21 -17.80 2.09
C ASP A 197 -40.36 -18.17 0.60
N ALA A 198 -39.33 -17.91 -0.21
CA ALA A 198 -39.28 -18.31 -1.61
C ALA A 198 -38.96 -19.80 -1.83
N GLY A 199 -38.65 -20.56 -0.77
CA GLY A 199 -38.33 -21.99 -0.86
C GLY A 199 -36.94 -22.30 -1.44
N MET A 200 -35.99 -21.35 -1.36
CA MET A 200 -34.59 -21.51 -1.80
C MET A 200 -34.40 -22.03 -3.24
N PRO A 201 -34.94 -21.36 -4.28
CA PRO A 201 -34.78 -21.81 -5.66
C PRO A 201 -33.34 -21.67 -6.18
N GLY A 202 -32.92 -22.55 -7.10
CA GLY A 202 -31.64 -22.42 -7.81
C GLY A 202 -30.40 -22.43 -6.92
N ASP A 203 -29.53 -21.44 -7.11
CA ASP A 203 -28.25 -21.26 -6.41
C ASP A 203 -28.35 -20.34 -5.18
N THR A 204 -29.58 -20.00 -4.74
CA THR A 204 -29.83 -19.06 -3.62
C THR A 204 -29.22 -19.49 -2.29
N ASN A 205 -28.81 -20.76 -2.15
CA ASN A 205 -28.08 -21.23 -0.97
C ASN A 205 -26.74 -20.49 -0.76
N ALA A 206 -26.06 -20.06 -1.83
CA ALA A 206 -24.86 -19.24 -1.71
C ALA A 206 -25.19 -17.89 -1.06
N LYS A 207 -26.25 -17.21 -1.52
CA LYS A 207 -26.73 -15.95 -0.95
C LYS A 207 -27.21 -16.13 0.49
N TYR A 208 -27.95 -17.19 0.77
CA TYR A 208 -28.41 -17.54 2.11
C TYR A 208 -27.24 -17.66 3.10
N ASN A 209 -26.16 -18.36 2.71
CA ASN A 209 -24.98 -18.51 3.53
C ASN A 209 -24.16 -17.22 3.63
N PHE A 210 -24.13 -16.39 2.58
CA PHE A 210 -23.60 -15.03 2.66
C PHE A 210 -24.34 -14.20 3.71
N TYR A 211 -25.67 -14.09 3.66
CA TYR A 211 -26.39 -13.28 4.64
C TYR A 211 -26.24 -13.83 6.08
N ARG A 212 -26.21 -15.15 6.25
CA ARG A 212 -25.88 -15.77 7.55
C ARG A 212 -24.49 -15.37 8.05
N SER A 213 -23.52 -15.31 7.15
CA SER A 213 -22.17 -14.87 7.48
C SER A 213 -22.16 -13.42 8.01
N ILE A 214 -22.93 -12.52 7.37
CA ILE A 214 -23.06 -11.13 7.81
C ILE A 214 -23.67 -11.04 9.21
N VAL A 215 -24.75 -11.79 9.48
CA VAL A 215 -25.36 -11.81 10.82
C VAL A 215 -24.35 -12.21 11.89
N LEU A 216 -23.60 -13.29 11.66
CA LEU A 216 -22.60 -13.80 12.61
C LEU A 216 -21.49 -12.80 12.91
N VAL A 217 -20.94 -12.14 11.88
CA VAL A 217 -19.85 -11.18 12.09
C VAL A 217 -20.34 -9.88 12.72
N CYS A 218 -21.54 -9.41 12.39
CA CYS A 218 -22.12 -8.23 13.05
C CYS A 218 -22.34 -8.48 14.55
N ASP A 219 -22.92 -9.62 14.92
CA ASP A 219 -23.10 -9.98 16.34
C ASP A 219 -21.75 -10.14 17.07
N GLY A 220 -20.76 -10.74 16.40
CA GLY A 220 -19.40 -10.86 16.95
C GLY A 220 -18.73 -9.51 17.18
N MET A 221 -18.76 -8.60 16.19
CA MET A 221 -18.19 -7.25 16.33
C MET A 221 -18.84 -6.45 17.46
N ILE A 222 -20.17 -6.51 17.59
CA ILE A 222 -20.90 -5.89 18.70
C ILE A 222 -20.45 -6.52 20.02
N THR A 223 -20.30 -7.84 20.08
CA THR A 223 -19.85 -8.54 21.29
C THR A 223 -18.46 -8.08 21.73
N LEU A 224 -17.52 -7.92 20.78
CA LEU A 224 -16.18 -7.41 21.08
C LEU A 224 -16.23 -6.03 21.76
N THR A 225 -17.04 -5.09 21.25
CA THR A 225 -17.12 -3.75 21.85
C THR A 225 -17.74 -3.77 23.24
N LYS A 226 -18.74 -4.62 23.47
CA LYS A 226 -19.32 -4.80 24.82
C LYS A 226 -18.33 -5.40 25.81
N ARG A 227 -17.42 -6.27 25.37
CA ARG A 227 -16.32 -6.78 26.22
C ARG A 227 -15.39 -5.64 26.64
N TYR A 228 -15.02 -4.75 25.72
CA TYR A 228 -14.25 -3.54 26.03
C TYR A 228 -14.99 -2.61 26.99
N ALA A 229 -16.30 -2.41 26.80
CA ALA A 229 -17.13 -1.63 27.73
C ALA A 229 -17.15 -2.24 29.14
N ALA A 230 -17.25 -3.56 29.26
CA ALA A 230 -17.17 -4.26 30.54
C ALA A 230 -15.81 -4.03 31.24
N LEU A 231 -14.70 -4.21 30.51
CA LEU A 231 -13.35 -3.97 31.03
C LEU A 231 -13.13 -2.51 31.47
N ALA A 232 -13.69 -1.55 30.73
CA ALA A 232 -13.62 -0.13 31.11
C ALA A 232 -14.34 0.12 32.45
N ARG A 233 -15.52 -0.47 32.66
CA ARG A 233 -16.24 -0.38 33.95
C ARG A 233 -15.50 -1.05 35.10
N GLU A 234 -14.90 -2.22 34.85
CA GLU A 234 -14.08 -2.93 35.86
C GLU A 234 -12.89 -2.07 36.31
N LYS A 235 -12.18 -1.45 35.36
CA LYS A 235 -11.09 -0.51 35.66
C LYS A 235 -11.59 0.73 36.38
N ALA A 236 -12.71 1.32 35.96
CA ALA A 236 -13.31 2.49 36.61
C ALA A 236 -13.69 2.23 38.08
N ALA A 237 -14.13 1.01 38.40
CA ALA A 237 -14.55 0.64 39.76
C ALA A 237 -13.39 0.64 40.78
N ILE A 238 -12.16 0.40 40.32
CA ILE A 238 -10.95 0.36 41.17
C ILE A 238 -10.04 1.59 41.01
N GLU A 239 -10.33 2.46 40.02
CA GLU A 239 -9.55 3.67 39.75
C GLU A 239 -9.71 4.69 40.88
N LYS A 240 -8.57 5.24 41.32
CA LYS A 240 -8.49 6.19 42.43
C LYS A 240 -8.39 7.64 41.94
N ASN A 241 -7.85 7.86 40.74
CA ASN A 241 -7.80 9.17 40.12
C ASN A 241 -9.20 9.55 39.58
N PRO A 242 -9.86 10.59 40.11
CA PRO A 242 -11.21 10.95 39.69
C PRO A 242 -11.34 11.29 38.20
N GLN A 243 -10.30 11.90 37.60
CA GLN A 243 -10.30 12.24 36.19
C GLN A 243 -10.22 10.98 35.32
N ARG A 244 -9.28 10.08 35.64
CA ARG A 244 -9.14 8.81 34.90
C ARG A 244 -10.38 7.92 35.06
N LYS A 245 -10.99 7.92 36.25
CA LYS A 245 -12.24 7.22 36.48
C LYS A 245 -13.36 7.74 35.58
N ALA A 246 -13.54 9.06 35.50
CA ALA A 246 -14.55 9.66 34.63
C ALA A 246 -14.29 9.35 33.14
N GLU A 247 -13.02 9.31 32.71
CA GLU A 247 -12.65 8.87 31.37
C GLU A 247 -13.05 7.42 31.11
N LEU A 248 -12.75 6.50 32.02
CA LEU A 248 -13.11 5.08 31.89
C LEU A 248 -14.62 4.85 31.89
N GLU A 249 -15.37 5.60 32.71
CA GLU A 249 -16.83 5.60 32.69
C GLU A 249 -17.37 6.10 31.35
N ARG A 250 -16.80 7.19 30.83
CA ARG A 250 -17.15 7.71 29.51
C ARG A 250 -16.81 6.73 28.39
N MET A 251 -15.66 6.08 28.46
CA MET A 251 -15.26 5.04 27.51
C MET A 251 -16.27 3.90 27.53
N ALA A 252 -16.71 3.44 28.70
CA ALA A 252 -17.73 2.39 28.80
C ALA A 252 -19.04 2.79 28.10
N GLU A 253 -19.51 4.02 28.28
CA GLU A 253 -20.71 4.55 27.59
C GLU A 253 -20.54 4.57 26.07
N VAL A 254 -19.37 5.03 25.60
CA VAL A 254 -19.05 5.06 24.17
C VAL A 254 -19.00 3.65 23.59
N LEU A 255 -18.34 2.71 24.28
CA LEU A 255 -18.14 1.33 23.84
C LEU A 255 -19.42 0.49 23.89
N ASP A 256 -20.36 0.82 24.79
CA ASP A 256 -21.70 0.26 24.78
C ASP A 256 -22.51 0.71 23.55
N TRP A 257 -22.23 1.88 23.00
CA TRP A 257 -23.02 2.43 21.91
C TRP A 257 -22.41 2.14 20.54
N CYS A 258 -21.08 2.32 20.42
CA CYS A 258 -20.33 2.23 19.19
C CYS A 258 -20.42 0.83 18.57
N MET A 259 -20.28 0.76 17.24
CA MET A 259 -20.54 -0.42 16.41
C MET A 259 -22.01 -0.87 16.38
N GLU A 260 -22.74 -0.91 17.49
CA GLU A 260 -24.15 -1.37 17.47
C GLU A 260 -25.08 -0.34 16.81
N ASN A 261 -24.95 0.93 17.17
CA ASN A 261 -25.89 1.99 16.79
C ASN A 261 -25.19 3.13 16.02
N PRO A 262 -25.96 3.96 15.27
CA PRO A 262 -25.43 5.19 14.68
C PRO A 262 -24.74 6.09 15.70
N CYS A 263 -23.55 6.59 15.39
CA CYS A 263 -22.79 7.46 16.26
C CYS A 263 -23.54 8.77 16.53
N ARG A 264 -23.35 9.32 17.73
CA ARG A 264 -24.00 10.55 18.21
C ARG A 264 -23.00 11.66 18.53
N THR A 265 -21.72 11.33 18.69
CA THR A 265 -20.66 12.27 19.10
C THR A 265 -19.38 12.03 18.30
N TYR A 266 -18.48 13.00 18.29
CA TYR A 266 -17.15 12.90 17.69
C TYR A 266 -16.33 11.75 18.30
N HIS A 267 -16.40 11.56 19.61
CA HIS A 267 -15.71 10.45 20.30
C HIS A 267 -16.26 9.09 19.88
N GLU A 268 -17.59 8.95 19.75
CA GLU A 268 -18.20 7.72 19.25
C GLU A 268 -17.82 7.41 17.79
N ALA A 269 -17.75 8.44 16.93
CA ALA A 269 -17.34 8.28 15.54
C ALA A 269 -15.87 7.84 15.43
N LEU A 270 -14.95 8.49 16.15
CA LEU A 270 -13.54 8.10 16.23
C LEU A 270 -13.36 6.67 16.79
N GLN A 271 -14.07 6.34 17.87
CA GLN A 271 -13.98 5.01 18.47
C GLN A 271 -14.56 3.92 17.54
N THR A 272 -15.63 4.22 16.79
CA THR A 272 -16.19 3.31 15.79
C THR A 272 -15.23 3.10 14.62
N LEU A 273 -14.60 4.15 14.11
CA LEU A 273 -13.55 4.05 13.07
C LEU A 273 -12.47 3.06 13.48
N PHE A 274 -11.87 3.28 14.66
CA PHE A 274 -10.76 2.46 15.12
C PHE A 274 -11.17 1.03 15.48
N MET A 275 -12.34 0.86 16.09
CA MET A 275 -12.82 -0.46 16.47
C MET A 275 -13.20 -1.30 15.24
N TYR A 276 -13.81 -0.68 14.22
CA TYR A 276 -14.07 -1.38 12.97
C TYR A 276 -12.76 -1.73 12.26
N GLN A 277 -11.77 -0.82 12.25
CA GLN A 277 -10.42 -1.12 11.75
C GLN A 277 -9.80 -2.34 12.45
N THR A 278 -9.92 -2.41 13.77
CA THR A 278 -9.45 -3.55 14.56
C THR A 278 -10.11 -4.85 14.10
N CYS A 279 -11.42 -4.83 13.84
CA CYS A 279 -12.16 -6.01 13.35
C CYS A 279 -11.69 -6.45 11.96
N LEU A 280 -11.42 -5.49 11.05
CA LEU A 280 -10.89 -5.77 9.72
C LEU A 280 -9.49 -6.39 9.81
N CYS A 281 -8.60 -5.83 10.63
CA CYS A 281 -7.25 -6.39 10.81
C CYS A 281 -7.28 -7.78 11.44
N LEU A 282 -8.28 -8.13 12.26
CA LEU A 282 -8.44 -9.49 12.77
C LEU A 282 -8.93 -10.48 11.70
N GLU A 283 -9.57 -10.01 10.64
CA GLU A 283 -10.23 -10.88 9.66
C GLU A 283 -9.28 -11.73 8.85
N GLY A 284 -8.18 -11.18 8.34
CA GLY A 284 -7.23 -11.91 7.52
C GLY A 284 -5.90 -11.18 7.46
N ASN A 285 -4.90 -11.81 6.87
CA ASN A 285 -3.61 -11.17 6.62
C ASN A 285 -3.81 -10.12 5.54
N MET A 286 -4.20 -8.91 5.94
CA MET A 286 -4.52 -7.84 5.01
C MET A 286 -3.53 -6.68 5.09
N HIS A 287 -3.23 -6.05 3.95
CA HIS A 287 -2.42 -4.82 3.87
C HIS A 287 -3.20 -3.73 3.15
N GLY A 288 -2.86 -2.46 3.36
CA GLY A 288 -3.52 -1.38 2.64
C GLY A 288 -4.99 -1.21 3.04
N ILE A 289 -5.37 -1.60 4.27
CA ILE A 289 -6.74 -1.40 4.81
C ILE A 289 -6.86 0.07 5.17
N SER A 290 -7.14 0.88 4.15
CA SER A 290 -7.01 2.33 4.24
C SER A 290 -8.27 2.90 4.85
N PHE A 291 -8.11 3.87 5.74
CA PHE A 291 -9.25 4.54 6.35
C PHE A 291 -10.04 5.36 5.34
N GLY A 292 -9.42 5.87 4.28
CA GLY A 292 -10.10 6.75 3.33
C GLY A 292 -10.28 8.16 3.91
N ARG A 293 -11.41 8.82 3.64
CA ARG A 293 -11.63 10.26 3.92
C ARG A 293 -12.01 10.55 5.38
N VAL A 294 -11.07 10.34 6.30
CA VAL A 294 -11.28 10.46 7.76
C VAL A 294 -11.85 11.82 8.17
N ASP A 295 -11.39 12.91 7.55
CA ASP A 295 -11.90 14.25 7.83
C ASP A 295 -13.39 14.41 7.49
N GLN A 296 -13.88 13.73 6.45
CA GLN A 296 -15.28 13.77 6.04
C GLN A 296 -16.17 12.90 6.94
N TYR A 297 -15.65 11.80 7.48
CA TYR A 297 -16.42 10.95 8.42
C TYR A 297 -16.63 11.61 9.79
N LEU A 298 -15.77 12.57 10.14
CA LEU A 298 -15.71 13.17 11.47
C LEU A 298 -16.11 14.64 11.52
N GLY A 299 -16.00 15.37 10.41
CA GLY A 299 -16.14 16.83 10.37
C GLY A 299 -17.48 17.33 10.90
N ASP A 300 -18.59 16.71 10.48
CA ASP A 300 -19.93 17.10 10.93
C ASP A 300 -20.18 16.81 12.41
N PHE A 301 -19.64 15.70 12.92
CA PHE A 301 -19.68 15.37 14.34
C PHE A 301 -18.92 16.40 15.17
N LEU A 302 -17.72 16.79 14.75
CA LEU A 302 -16.89 17.76 15.46
C LEU A 302 -17.55 19.13 15.52
N GLU A 303 -18.02 19.65 14.38
CA GLU A 303 -18.65 20.97 14.32
C GLU A 303 -19.90 21.04 15.19
N ARG A 304 -20.73 19.99 15.16
CA ARG A 304 -21.91 19.92 16.03
C ARG A 304 -21.54 19.89 17.51
N ASP A 305 -20.57 19.06 17.90
CA ASP A 305 -20.22 18.86 19.30
C ASP A 305 -19.56 20.11 19.91
N LEU A 306 -18.79 20.85 19.11
CA LEU A 306 -18.23 22.16 19.47
C LEU A 306 -19.30 23.24 19.59
N ALA A 307 -20.24 23.30 18.65
CA ALA A 307 -21.37 24.23 18.72
C ALA A 307 -22.24 24.00 19.97
N ASN A 308 -22.37 22.74 20.41
CA ASN A 308 -23.10 22.36 21.61
C ASN A 308 -22.29 22.53 22.92
N GLY A 309 -20.99 22.85 22.84
CA GLY A 309 -20.10 22.95 24.00
C GLY A 309 -19.85 21.61 24.70
N THR A 310 -20.08 20.48 24.02
CA THR A 310 -19.89 19.12 24.56
C THR A 310 -18.45 18.63 24.47
N ILE A 311 -17.63 19.30 23.65
CA ILE A 311 -16.20 19.06 23.49
C ILE A 311 -15.49 20.41 23.33
N THR A 312 -14.20 20.48 23.63
CA THR A 312 -13.34 21.61 23.24
C THR A 312 -12.47 21.22 22.06
N GLU A 313 -11.95 22.21 21.31
CA GLU A 313 -11.08 21.92 20.17
C GLU A 313 -9.79 21.24 20.63
N GLU A 314 -9.25 21.63 21.79
CA GLU A 314 -8.06 21.03 22.38
C GLU A 314 -8.27 19.55 22.72
N TYR A 315 -9.41 19.21 23.33
CA TYR A 315 -9.70 17.82 23.67
C TYR A 315 -10.04 16.97 22.44
N ALA A 316 -10.75 17.54 21.44
CA ALA A 316 -10.97 16.86 20.17
C ALA A 316 -9.66 16.55 19.45
N GLN A 317 -8.74 17.50 19.45
CA GLN A 317 -7.43 17.40 18.84
C GLN A 317 -6.54 16.39 19.58
N GLU A 318 -6.66 16.27 20.90
CA GLU A 318 -6.02 15.22 21.69
C GLU A 318 -6.59 13.82 21.41
N LEU A 319 -7.91 13.68 21.27
CA LEU A 319 -8.53 12.42 20.86
C LEU A 319 -8.02 11.95 19.49
N LEU A 320 -7.84 12.89 18.56
CA LEU A 320 -7.28 12.59 17.24
C LEU A 320 -5.82 12.15 17.33
N ASP A 321 -4.96 12.79 18.13
CA ASP A 321 -3.58 12.31 18.34
C ASP A 321 -3.54 10.88 18.87
N LEU A 322 -4.37 10.58 19.88
CA LEU A 322 -4.42 9.26 20.49
C LEU A 322 -4.94 8.24 19.48
N PHE A 323 -5.89 8.60 18.62
CA PHE A 323 -6.30 7.77 17.49
C PHE A 323 -5.13 7.51 16.52
N TYR A 324 -4.33 8.51 16.17
CA TYR A 324 -3.15 8.34 15.32
C TYR A 324 -2.14 7.35 15.94
N LEU A 325 -1.84 7.51 17.22
CA LEU A 325 -0.95 6.61 17.94
C LEU A 325 -1.51 5.19 18.05
N LYS A 326 -2.83 5.03 18.17
CA LYS A 326 -3.51 3.73 18.16
C LYS A 326 -3.41 3.05 16.79
N VAL A 327 -3.50 3.80 15.70
CA VAL A 327 -3.31 3.27 14.34
C VAL A 327 -1.84 2.88 14.11
N ALA A 328 -0.89 3.74 14.50
CA ALA A 328 0.55 3.46 14.43
C ALA A 328 0.96 2.24 15.29
N GLU A 329 0.21 1.96 16.35
CA GLU A 329 0.41 0.79 17.20
C GLU A 329 0.16 -0.54 16.47
N MET A 330 -0.71 -0.54 15.45
CA MET A 330 -1.08 -1.75 14.73
C MET A 330 0.09 -2.23 13.90
N ASN A 331 0.37 -3.53 14.01
CA ASN A 331 1.58 -4.09 13.43
C ASN A 331 1.28 -5.38 12.66
N LYS A 332 2.10 -5.64 11.65
CA LYS A 332 1.96 -6.74 10.72
C LYS A 332 3.32 -7.39 10.48
N PRO A 333 3.55 -8.61 10.98
CA PRO A 333 4.78 -9.35 10.69
C PRO A 333 4.83 -9.80 9.23
N TRP A 334 5.98 -9.58 8.59
CA TRP A 334 6.26 -9.98 7.22
C TRP A 334 7.41 -11.00 7.17
N SER A 335 7.51 -11.75 6.07
CA SER A 335 8.72 -12.52 5.77
C SER A 335 9.91 -11.57 5.62
N HIS A 336 11.12 -12.04 5.90
CA HIS A 336 12.32 -11.19 5.76
C HIS A 336 12.45 -10.62 4.35
N GLY A 337 12.17 -11.44 3.32
CA GLY A 337 12.17 -10.98 1.93
C GLY A 337 11.16 -9.86 1.65
N ALA A 338 9.94 -9.97 2.18
CA ALA A 338 8.93 -8.91 2.05
C ALA A 338 9.28 -7.67 2.89
N THR A 339 9.87 -7.83 4.09
CA THR A 339 10.37 -6.71 4.90
C THR A 339 11.44 -5.89 4.17
N GLN A 340 12.28 -6.50 3.34
CA GLN A 340 13.21 -5.74 2.50
C GLN A 340 12.49 -4.76 1.56
N SER A 341 11.25 -5.07 1.19
CA SER A 341 10.43 -4.25 0.28
C SER A 341 9.53 -3.20 0.98
N ALA A 342 9.26 -3.36 2.28
CA ALA A 342 8.41 -2.46 3.05
C ALA A 342 8.82 -2.44 4.54
N PRO A 343 10.04 -1.99 4.87
CA PRO A 343 10.52 -1.94 6.25
C PRO A 343 9.86 -0.82 7.07
N GLY A 344 9.98 -0.86 8.40
CA GLY A 344 9.50 0.19 9.29
C GLY A 344 8.11 -0.09 9.89
N TYR A 345 7.75 -1.37 10.02
CA TYR A 345 6.53 -1.84 10.67
C TYR A 345 5.21 -1.27 10.10
N THR A 346 5.19 -0.89 8.83
CA THR A 346 3.99 -0.30 8.23
C THR A 346 2.95 -1.34 7.86
N SER A 347 1.69 -0.96 8.02
CA SER A 347 0.51 -1.77 7.64
C SER A 347 -0.31 -1.12 6.51
N GLY A 348 0.11 0.03 5.99
CA GLY A 348 -0.50 0.70 4.84
C GLY A 348 -1.88 1.30 5.14
N GLN A 349 -2.15 1.70 6.39
CA GLN A 349 -3.45 2.19 6.83
C GLN A 349 -3.66 3.68 6.49
N LEU A 350 -3.68 4.00 5.20
CA LEU A 350 -3.67 5.37 4.70
C LEU A 350 -4.93 6.17 5.10
N MET A 351 -4.72 7.44 5.46
CA MET A 351 -5.77 8.42 5.74
C MET A 351 -5.74 9.57 4.72
N CYS A 352 -6.88 9.83 4.09
CA CYS A 352 -7.07 10.88 3.11
C CYS A 352 -7.82 12.07 3.73
N MET A 353 -7.47 13.27 3.28
CA MET A 353 -8.13 14.51 3.66
C MET A 353 -8.30 15.48 2.48
N GLY A 354 -9.12 16.51 2.65
CA GLY A 354 -9.34 17.55 1.64
C GLY A 354 -10.14 17.06 0.43
N GLY A 355 -9.86 17.61 -0.75
CA GLY A 355 -10.57 17.30 -2.00
C GLY A 355 -11.93 17.98 -2.13
N VAL A 356 -12.83 17.37 -2.89
CA VAL A 356 -14.17 17.91 -3.16
C VAL A 356 -15.30 17.09 -2.53
N ASP A 357 -16.45 17.72 -2.31
CA ASP A 357 -17.71 17.08 -1.94
C ASP A 357 -18.38 16.43 -3.17
N LYS A 358 -19.56 15.81 -2.96
CA LYS A 358 -20.34 15.19 -4.04
C LYS A 358 -20.74 16.17 -5.16
N ASP A 359 -20.90 17.45 -4.83
CA ASP A 359 -21.34 18.51 -5.73
C ASP A 359 -20.14 19.17 -6.46
N GLY A 360 -18.92 18.93 -5.98
CA GLY A 360 -17.66 19.42 -6.54
C GLY A 360 -17.12 20.67 -5.84
N ASN A 361 -17.64 21.03 -4.67
CA ASN A 361 -17.12 22.13 -3.86
C ASN A 361 -15.97 21.65 -2.96
N ASP A 362 -15.13 22.57 -2.49
CA ASP A 362 -14.08 22.25 -1.52
C ASP A 362 -14.67 21.57 -0.27
N ALA A 363 -14.07 20.44 0.13
CA ALA A 363 -14.50 19.64 1.27
C ALA A 363 -13.63 19.84 2.52
N SER A 364 -12.72 20.83 2.51
CA SER A 364 -11.82 21.07 3.63
C SER A 364 -12.61 21.51 4.86
N ASN A 365 -12.33 20.90 6.01
CA ASN A 365 -13.00 21.20 7.26
C ASN A 365 -11.99 21.23 8.43
N ARG A 366 -12.45 21.48 9.66
CA ARG A 366 -11.56 21.61 10.82
C ARG A 366 -10.73 20.34 11.07
N VAL A 367 -11.28 19.15 10.82
CA VAL A 367 -10.56 17.88 10.96
C VAL A 367 -9.42 17.77 9.94
N THR A 368 -9.58 18.30 8.72
CA THR A 368 -8.52 18.36 7.70
C THR A 368 -7.25 19.00 8.28
N TYR A 369 -7.38 20.16 8.93
CA TYR A 369 -6.26 20.84 9.59
C TYR A 369 -5.77 20.08 10.83
N MET A 370 -6.66 19.49 11.62
CA MET A 370 -6.25 18.72 12.80
C MET A 370 -5.43 17.46 12.44
N MET A 371 -5.69 16.85 11.28
CA MET A 371 -4.88 15.74 10.77
C MET A 371 -3.46 16.18 10.42
N LEU A 372 -3.30 17.35 9.77
CA LEU A 372 -1.98 17.96 9.51
C LEU A 372 -1.24 18.31 10.80
N GLN A 373 -1.94 18.85 11.80
CA GLN A 373 -1.37 19.09 13.15
C GLN A 373 -0.81 17.80 13.75
N SER A 374 -1.61 16.72 13.73
CA SER A 374 -1.25 15.44 14.35
C SER A 374 0.04 14.87 13.76
N THR A 375 0.18 14.84 12.43
CA THR A 375 1.39 14.33 11.77
C THR A 375 2.61 15.16 12.11
N ALA A 376 2.51 16.48 11.96
CA ALA A 376 3.63 17.38 12.17
C ALA A 376 4.13 17.36 13.62
N ARG A 377 3.23 17.39 14.60
CA ARG A 377 3.61 17.52 16.01
C ARG A 377 3.99 16.19 16.67
N LEU A 378 3.50 15.05 16.15
CA LEU A 378 3.89 13.73 16.64
C LEU A 378 5.16 13.21 15.95
N VAL A 379 5.47 13.72 14.74
CA VAL A 379 6.60 13.28 13.91
C VAL A 379 6.53 11.77 13.70
N ILE A 380 5.41 11.32 13.12
CA ILE A 380 5.07 9.93 12.87
C ILE A 380 4.92 9.67 11.37
N HIS A 381 5.32 8.49 10.93
CA HIS A 381 5.25 8.07 9.52
C HIS A 381 4.01 7.25 9.18
N ASP A 382 3.42 6.58 10.18
CA ASP A 382 2.24 5.73 10.09
C ASP A 382 1.19 6.28 11.08
N PRO A 383 -0.09 6.48 10.68
CA PRO A 383 -0.67 6.22 9.36
C PRO A 383 -0.12 7.13 8.25
N PRO A 384 0.08 6.60 7.03
CA PRO A 384 0.32 7.42 5.85
C PRO A 384 -0.82 8.42 5.64
N GLN A 385 -0.48 9.60 5.12
CA GLN A 385 -1.44 10.66 4.86
C GLN A 385 -1.35 11.18 3.44
N THR A 386 -2.51 11.52 2.89
CA THR A 386 -2.66 12.14 1.57
C THR A 386 -3.65 13.30 1.63
N LEU A 387 -3.36 14.34 0.85
CA LEU A 387 -4.19 15.53 0.67
C LEU A 387 -4.65 15.60 -0.78
N ARG A 388 -5.96 15.56 -0.97
CA ARG A 388 -6.58 15.80 -2.27
C ARG A 388 -6.62 17.29 -2.60
N ILE A 389 -6.08 17.63 -3.76
CA ILE A 389 -5.95 18.98 -4.30
C ILE A 389 -6.90 19.12 -5.49
N HIS A 390 -7.50 20.31 -5.59
CA HIS A 390 -8.30 20.73 -6.72
C HIS A 390 -8.02 22.20 -7.03
N LYS A 391 -8.44 22.66 -8.20
CA LYS A 391 -8.32 24.06 -8.66
C LYS A 391 -8.78 25.15 -7.69
N ASN A 392 -9.67 24.85 -6.73
CA ASN A 392 -10.15 25.81 -5.74
C ASN A 392 -9.64 25.53 -4.31
N THR A 393 -8.58 24.73 -4.14
CA THR A 393 -8.01 24.43 -2.82
C THR A 393 -7.64 25.72 -2.07
N PRO A 394 -8.08 25.92 -0.82
CA PRO A 394 -7.83 27.14 -0.07
C PRO A 394 -6.33 27.46 0.11
N PRO A 395 -5.90 28.72 -0.03
CA PRO A 395 -4.50 29.10 0.17
C PRO A 395 -3.90 28.71 1.54
N GLU A 396 -4.71 28.78 2.60
CA GLU A 396 -4.31 28.39 3.95
C GLU A 396 -4.05 26.89 4.10
N LEU A 397 -4.71 26.05 3.29
CA LEU A 397 -4.49 24.60 3.28
C LEU A 397 -3.18 24.25 2.58
N TRP A 398 -2.82 24.97 1.52
CA TRP A 398 -1.48 24.88 0.92
C TRP A 398 -0.38 25.21 1.93
N GLU A 399 -0.54 26.30 2.68
CA GLU A 399 0.40 26.70 3.72
C GLU A 399 0.53 25.60 4.79
N ALA A 400 -0.59 25.09 5.31
CA ALA A 400 -0.60 24.04 6.32
C ALA A 400 0.05 22.74 5.85
N ALA A 401 -0.23 22.31 4.61
CA ALA A 401 0.30 21.08 4.05
C ALA A 401 1.81 21.16 3.80
N ILE A 402 2.30 22.28 3.26
CA ILE A 402 3.73 22.46 2.98
C ILE A 402 4.53 22.65 4.27
N GLU A 403 4.02 23.39 5.25
CA GLU A 403 4.67 23.51 6.56
C GLU A 403 4.73 22.16 7.28
N THR A 404 3.70 21.32 7.13
CA THR A 404 3.74 19.92 7.60
C THR A 404 4.82 19.11 6.87
N THR A 405 4.87 19.21 5.54
CA THR A 405 5.86 18.52 4.69
C THR A 405 7.30 18.88 5.06
N LYS A 406 7.56 20.13 5.44
CA LYS A 406 8.89 20.60 5.88
C LYS A 406 9.36 19.92 7.18
N ILE A 407 8.45 19.40 8.00
CA ILE A 407 8.74 18.75 9.28
C ILE A 407 8.82 17.23 9.12
N VAL A 408 7.83 16.63 8.46
CA VAL A 408 7.65 15.18 8.31
C VAL A 408 7.78 14.74 6.86
N GLY A 409 8.90 15.12 6.21
CA GLY A 409 9.19 14.90 4.79
C GLY A 409 8.47 13.71 4.17
N GLY A 410 7.64 13.99 3.16
CA GLY A 410 6.82 13.00 2.47
C GLY A 410 5.35 12.96 2.85
N LEU A 411 4.93 13.69 3.89
CA LEU A 411 3.55 13.72 4.37
C LEU A 411 3.01 15.16 4.50
N PRO A 412 1.79 15.44 4.03
CA PRO A 412 0.95 14.56 3.22
C PRO A 412 1.54 14.35 1.81
N THR A 413 1.11 13.30 1.10
CA THR A 413 1.21 13.28 -0.36
C THR A 413 0.14 14.19 -0.97
N PHE A 414 0.30 14.54 -2.25
CA PHE A 414 -0.62 15.42 -2.96
C PHE A 414 -1.25 14.68 -4.13
N GLU A 415 -2.58 14.70 -4.21
CA GLU A 415 -3.37 14.00 -5.25
C GLU A 415 -4.19 15.00 -6.06
N ASN A 416 -4.24 14.87 -7.38
CA ASN A 416 -4.94 15.79 -8.25
C ASN A 416 -6.35 15.31 -8.62
N ASP A 417 -7.37 15.92 -8.03
CA ASP A 417 -8.78 15.62 -8.33
C ASP A 417 -9.12 15.85 -9.81
N ASP A 418 -8.48 16.81 -10.48
CA ASP A 418 -8.75 17.15 -11.88
C ASP A 418 -8.25 16.07 -12.87
N VAL A 419 -7.40 15.13 -12.42
CA VAL A 419 -6.91 13.97 -13.19
C VAL A 419 -7.52 12.66 -12.70
N ILE A 420 -7.56 12.46 -11.38
CA ILE A 420 -8.00 11.20 -10.78
C ILE A 420 -9.50 10.99 -10.95
N VAL A 421 -10.33 12.01 -10.73
CA VAL A 421 -11.80 11.87 -10.86
C VAL A 421 -12.18 11.47 -12.29
N PRO A 422 -11.68 12.12 -13.36
CA PRO A 422 -11.90 11.64 -14.72
C PRO A 422 -11.39 10.22 -14.99
N ALA A 423 -10.21 9.85 -14.47
CA ALA A 423 -9.66 8.50 -14.65
C ALA A 423 -10.56 7.41 -14.02
N LEU A 424 -11.11 7.68 -12.84
CA LEU A 424 -12.06 6.79 -12.16
C LEU A 424 -13.41 6.71 -12.87
N VAL A 425 -13.90 7.81 -13.43
CA VAL A 425 -15.10 7.80 -14.28
C VAL A 425 -14.86 6.98 -15.54
N LYS A 426 -13.69 7.10 -16.18
CA LYS A 426 -13.28 6.29 -17.33
C LYS A 426 -13.17 4.80 -16.98
N ARG A 427 -12.77 4.46 -15.75
CA ARG A 427 -12.80 3.10 -15.19
C ARG A 427 -14.22 2.55 -15.02
N GLY A 428 -15.24 3.41 -14.97
CA GLY A 428 -16.65 3.03 -14.91
C GLY A 428 -17.39 3.50 -13.65
N MET A 429 -16.76 4.31 -12.79
CA MET A 429 -17.44 4.88 -11.62
C MET A 429 -18.41 6.00 -12.01
N THR A 430 -19.48 6.17 -11.23
CA THR A 430 -20.27 7.40 -11.33
C THR A 430 -19.44 8.60 -10.91
N LEU A 431 -19.77 9.80 -11.40
CA LEU A 431 -19.08 11.02 -11.01
C LEU A 431 -19.14 11.27 -9.49
N GLU A 432 -20.27 10.97 -8.87
CA GLU A 432 -20.45 11.12 -7.42
C GLU A 432 -19.53 10.19 -6.63
N ASP A 433 -19.48 8.90 -6.99
CA ASP A 433 -18.59 7.94 -6.34
C ASP A 433 -17.12 8.30 -6.60
N ALA A 434 -16.79 8.70 -7.84
CA ALA A 434 -15.45 9.11 -8.22
C ALA A 434 -15.00 10.36 -7.45
N ARG A 435 -15.87 11.33 -7.18
CA ARG A 435 -15.56 12.49 -6.32
C ARG A 435 -15.31 12.10 -4.86
N ASN A 436 -15.83 10.95 -4.42
CA ASN A 436 -15.62 10.42 -3.07
C ASN A 436 -14.45 9.43 -2.97
N TYR A 437 -13.52 9.42 -3.93
CA TYR A 437 -12.35 8.55 -3.87
C TYR A 437 -11.40 8.92 -2.71
N ALA A 438 -10.57 7.97 -2.35
CA ALA A 438 -9.33 8.21 -1.62
C ALA A 438 -8.25 7.23 -2.13
N PRO A 439 -6.96 7.60 -2.03
CA PRO A 439 -5.88 6.64 -2.25
C PRO A 439 -5.92 5.48 -1.23
N ILE A 440 -5.45 4.33 -1.66
CA ILE A 440 -5.39 3.09 -0.90
C ILE A 440 -3.92 2.72 -0.72
N GLY A 441 -3.47 2.46 0.51
CA GLY A 441 -2.13 1.99 0.79
C GLY A 441 -1.07 3.05 0.49
N CYS A 442 -0.64 3.11 -0.77
CA CYS A 442 0.36 4.04 -1.26
C CYS A 442 -0.26 5.23 -2.00
N VAL A 443 -0.70 5.01 -3.25
CA VAL A 443 -1.16 6.07 -4.18
C VAL A 443 -2.40 5.65 -4.98
N GLU A 444 -2.97 4.47 -4.71
CA GLU A 444 -3.92 3.85 -5.64
C GLU A 444 -5.33 4.39 -5.45
N PRO A 445 -5.93 5.10 -6.43
CA PRO A 445 -7.25 5.68 -6.24
C PRO A 445 -8.35 4.62 -6.23
N GLY A 446 -9.11 4.58 -5.13
CA GLY A 446 -10.25 3.68 -4.96
C GLY A 446 -11.46 4.39 -4.38
N GLY A 447 -12.63 3.79 -4.60
CA GLY A 447 -13.87 4.26 -3.98
C GLY A 447 -13.92 3.96 -2.48
N CYS A 448 -14.50 4.87 -1.70
CA CYS A 448 -14.68 4.68 -0.26
C CYS A 448 -15.91 3.81 0.03
N GLY A 449 -15.72 2.52 0.34
CA GLY A 449 -16.78 1.62 0.79
C GLY A 449 -17.67 1.06 -0.31
N ASN A 450 -17.28 1.20 -1.58
CA ASN A 450 -18.04 0.70 -2.73
C ASN A 450 -17.17 0.01 -3.79
N ASP A 451 -15.87 -0.14 -3.54
CA ASP A 451 -14.90 -0.60 -4.53
C ASP A 451 -13.98 -1.68 -3.95
N TRP A 452 -13.77 -2.74 -4.72
CA TRP A 452 -12.81 -3.80 -4.45
C TRP A 452 -11.76 -3.84 -5.57
N PRO A 453 -10.78 -2.92 -5.56
CA PRO A 453 -9.89 -2.68 -6.70
C PRO A 453 -8.70 -3.65 -6.76
N ALA A 454 -8.33 -4.30 -5.65
CA ALA A 454 -7.17 -5.19 -5.54
C ALA A 454 -5.93 -4.59 -6.22
N CYS A 455 -5.50 -3.43 -5.74
CA CYS A 455 -4.54 -2.54 -6.40
C CYS A 455 -3.16 -3.17 -6.72
N GLY A 456 -2.76 -4.21 -5.99
CA GLY A 456 -1.56 -5.02 -6.24
C GLY A 456 -1.86 -6.50 -6.47
N GLY A 457 -3.09 -6.85 -6.85
CA GLY A 457 -3.58 -8.22 -7.00
C GLY A 457 -4.00 -8.89 -5.68
N THR A 458 -4.53 -10.11 -5.79
CA THR A 458 -5.04 -10.90 -4.66
C THR A 458 -4.04 -12.03 -4.36
N GLY A 459 -3.11 -11.78 -3.45
CA GLY A 459 -2.17 -12.80 -2.98
C GLY A 459 -0.87 -12.95 -3.78
N SER A 460 -0.72 -12.35 -4.96
CA SER A 460 0.56 -12.35 -5.69
C SER A 460 1.23 -10.97 -5.72
N MET A 461 2.57 -10.94 -5.83
CA MET A 461 3.30 -9.70 -6.17
C MET A 461 3.00 -9.28 -7.61
N SER A 462 2.00 -8.40 -7.77
CA SER A 462 1.49 -8.04 -9.10
C SER A 462 2.28 -6.93 -9.83
N TYR A 463 3.60 -6.90 -9.66
CA TYR A 463 4.48 -5.91 -10.26
C TYR A 463 5.12 -6.42 -11.57
N ILE A 464 5.31 -5.53 -12.54
CA ILE A 464 6.02 -5.79 -13.81
C ILE A 464 7.32 -4.98 -13.85
N ASN A 465 8.46 -5.67 -13.91
CA ASN A 465 9.77 -5.06 -14.16
C ASN A 465 9.95 -4.81 -15.66
N MET A 466 9.58 -3.61 -16.11
CA MET A 466 9.59 -3.25 -17.53
C MET A 466 11.01 -3.19 -18.15
N PRO A 467 12.06 -2.73 -17.44
CA PRO A 467 13.43 -2.77 -17.95
C PRO A 467 13.90 -4.17 -18.36
N ASN A 468 13.52 -5.21 -17.63
CA ASN A 468 13.88 -6.58 -18.02
C ASN A 468 13.18 -7.02 -19.33
N ALA A 469 12.01 -6.47 -19.68
CA ALA A 469 11.40 -6.73 -20.98
C ALA A 469 12.23 -6.14 -22.13
N VAL A 470 12.88 -4.97 -21.92
CA VAL A 470 13.85 -4.42 -22.87
C VAL A 470 15.04 -5.37 -23.03
N LEU A 471 15.63 -5.82 -21.92
CA LEU A 471 16.80 -6.71 -21.93
C LEU A 471 16.52 -8.05 -22.61
N LEU A 472 15.37 -8.66 -22.33
CA LEU A 472 14.93 -9.89 -23.03
C LEU A 472 14.69 -9.62 -24.51
N GLY A 473 14.11 -8.47 -24.86
CA GLY A 473 13.81 -8.07 -26.24
C GLY A 473 15.07 -8.01 -27.10
N ILE A 474 16.15 -7.46 -26.54
CA ILE A 474 17.44 -7.28 -27.22
C ILE A 474 18.42 -8.46 -27.04
N ASN A 475 18.02 -9.49 -26.29
CA ASN A 475 18.83 -10.69 -26.00
C ASN A 475 18.10 -11.98 -26.38
N ASN A 476 17.28 -11.94 -27.43
CA ASN A 476 16.59 -13.09 -27.98
C ASN A 476 15.76 -13.89 -26.93
N GLY A 477 15.18 -13.22 -25.94
CA GLY A 477 14.39 -13.87 -24.88
C GLY A 477 15.21 -14.59 -23.80
N TYR A 478 16.54 -14.47 -23.79
CA TYR A 478 17.40 -14.99 -22.73
C TYR A 478 17.62 -13.93 -21.65
N PRO A 479 17.49 -14.26 -20.36
CA PRO A 479 17.96 -13.38 -19.30
C PRO A 479 19.44 -13.07 -19.49
N THR A 480 19.82 -11.81 -19.32
CA THR A 480 21.23 -11.40 -19.36
C THR A 480 21.97 -11.74 -18.07
N ALA A 481 21.23 -11.95 -16.97
CA ALA A 481 21.75 -12.38 -15.69
C ALA A 481 21.98 -13.90 -15.68
N LYS A 482 23.10 -14.32 -15.11
CA LYS A 482 23.39 -15.75 -14.88
C LYS A 482 22.61 -16.27 -13.69
N MET A 483 22.18 -17.53 -13.76
CA MET A 483 21.46 -18.21 -12.70
C MET A 483 22.42 -19.04 -11.83
N PHE A 484 22.26 -19.00 -10.51
CA PHE A 484 23.00 -19.90 -9.63
C PHE A 484 22.45 -21.33 -9.72
N ASN A 485 23.32 -22.30 -10.00
CA ASN A 485 22.97 -23.71 -9.98
C ASN A 485 23.33 -24.32 -8.61
N PRO A 486 22.35 -24.62 -7.74
CA PRO A 486 22.62 -25.12 -6.40
C PRO A 486 23.19 -26.55 -6.40
N ARG A 487 23.04 -27.32 -7.50
CA ARG A 487 23.58 -28.69 -7.60
C ARG A 487 25.08 -28.69 -7.90
N THR A 488 25.54 -27.72 -8.68
CA THR A 488 26.96 -27.60 -9.08
C THR A 488 27.71 -26.52 -8.30
N GLY A 489 27.00 -25.62 -7.61
CA GLY A 489 27.58 -24.46 -6.91
C GLY A 489 28.13 -23.39 -7.86
N THR A 490 27.74 -23.40 -9.13
CA THR A 490 28.27 -22.51 -10.18
C THR A 490 27.18 -21.64 -10.79
N MET A 491 27.56 -20.48 -11.32
CA MET A 491 26.68 -19.72 -12.20
C MET A 491 26.54 -20.41 -13.56
N MET A 492 25.34 -20.43 -14.12
CA MET A 492 25.02 -20.98 -15.44
C MET A 492 24.19 -19.98 -16.26
N GLU A 493 24.18 -20.15 -17.59
CA GLU A 493 23.26 -19.40 -18.45
C GLU A 493 21.82 -19.78 -18.10
N ALA A 494 20.96 -18.77 -17.96
CA ALA A 494 19.55 -18.98 -17.75
C ALA A 494 18.91 -19.55 -19.03
N PRO A 495 17.93 -20.47 -18.93
CA PRO A 495 17.21 -20.94 -20.11
C PRO A 495 16.45 -19.77 -20.77
N GLN A 496 16.14 -19.92 -22.06
CA GLN A 496 15.28 -18.97 -22.76
C GLN A 496 13.90 -18.97 -22.11
N CYS A 497 13.51 -17.83 -21.54
CA CYS A 497 12.22 -17.68 -20.86
C CYS A 497 11.29 -16.70 -21.58
N GLY A 498 11.82 -15.82 -22.43
CA GLY A 498 11.06 -14.89 -23.26
C GLY A 498 10.90 -15.37 -24.70
N LEU A 499 10.21 -14.57 -25.52
CA LEU A 499 10.06 -14.84 -26.95
C LEU A 499 11.41 -14.70 -27.69
N PRO A 500 11.67 -15.49 -28.75
CA PRO A 500 12.88 -15.36 -29.57
C PRO A 500 12.79 -14.12 -30.48
N THR A 501 13.16 -12.95 -29.94
CA THR A 501 13.07 -11.66 -30.64
C THR A 501 14.35 -11.26 -31.39
N GLY A 502 15.36 -12.14 -31.44
CA GLY A 502 16.69 -11.84 -32.00
C GLY A 502 17.58 -11.05 -31.04
N TYR A 503 18.83 -10.85 -31.43
CA TYR A 503 19.82 -10.10 -30.64
C TYR A 503 19.95 -8.65 -31.12
N LEU A 504 20.37 -7.73 -30.23
CA LEU A 504 20.55 -6.31 -30.59
C LEU A 504 21.42 -6.11 -31.83
N TYR A 505 22.50 -6.90 -31.96
CA TYR A 505 23.44 -6.80 -33.08
C TYR A 505 22.90 -7.34 -34.41
N GLU A 506 21.71 -7.94 -34.40
CA GLU A 506 20.96 -8.39 -35.58
C GLU A 506 19.88 -7.38 -36.00
N MET A 507 19.58 -6.39 -35.16
CA MET A 507 18.56 -5.37 -35.41
C MET A 507 19.13 -4.23 -36.26
N GLU A 508 18.48 -3.96 -37.39
CA GLU A 508 18.86 -2.97 -38.39
C GLU A 508 18.15 -1.62 -38.21
N SER A 509 17.13 -1.55 -37.35
CA SER A 509 16.39 -0.31 -37.07
C SER A 509 15.89 -0.23 -35.63
N PHE A 510 15.64 1.00 -35.16
CA PHE A 510 15.01 1.23 -33.85
C PHE A 510 13.59 0.66 -33.76
N GLU A 511 12.84 0.61 -34.86
CA GLU A 511 11.50 0.01 -34.85
C GLU A 511 11.54 -1.50 -34.54
N GLN A 512 12.59 -2.22 -34.97
CA GLN A 512 12.77 -3.63 -34.58
C GLN A 512 13.04 -3.77 -33.07
N VAL A 513 13.75 -2.81 -32.47
CA VAL A 513 13.98 -2.77 -31.01
C VAL A 513 12.67 -2.54 -30.26
N LYS A 514 11.85 -1.58 -30.72
CA LYS A 514 10.52 -1.29 -30.15
C LYS A 514 9.60 -2.51 -30.26
N GLU A 515 9.56 -3.16 -31.41
CA GLU A 515 8.76 -4.36 -31.64
C GLU A 515 9.20 -5.51 -30.72
N ALA A 516 10.51 -5.70 -30.55
CA ALA A 516 11.05 -6.71 -29.64
C ALA A 516 10.66 -6.46 -28.18
N TYR A 517 10.77 -5.21 -27.72
CA TYR A 517 10.32 -4.81 -26.38
C TYR A 517 8.82 -5.08 -26.17
N LEU A 518 7.97 -4.61 -27.10
CA LEU A 518 6.51 -4.81 -27.00
C LEU A 518 6.12 -6.28 -26.96
N LYS A 519 6.75 -7.12 -27.79
CA LYS A 519 6.50 -8.58 -27.79
C LYS A 519 6.81 -9.22 -26.44
N GLN A 520 7.93 -8.85 -25.81
CA GLN A 520 8.25 -9.37 -24.47
C GLN A 520 7.26 -8.85 -23.43
N LEU A 521 6.95 -7.55 -23.46
CA LEU A 521 6.03 -6.94 -22.51
C LEU A 521 4.64 -7.58 -22.58
N GLU A 522 4.05 -7.69 -23.78
CA GLU A 522 2.74 -8.33 -23.99
C GLU A 522 2.75 -9.79 -23.53
N PHE A 523 3.81 -10.54 -23.88
CA PHE A 523 3.96 -11.94 -23.50
C PHE A 523 3.95 -12.12 -21.98
N PHE A 524 4.73 -11.34 -21.24
CA PHE A 524 4.85 -11.47 -19.79
C PHE A 524 3.66 -10.89 -19.03
N VAL A 525 3.06 -9.79 -19.50
CA VAL A 525 1.80 -9.27 -18.90
C VAL A 525 0.69 -10.31 -19.06
N LYS A 526 0.58 -10.97 -20.22
CA LYS A 526 -0.39 -12.04 -20.42
C LYS A 526 -0.18 -13.20 -19.44
N TRP A 527 1.06 -13.67 -19.26
CA TRP A 527 1.36 -14.72 -18.26
C TRP A 527 1.02 -14.27 -16.84
N HIS A 528 1.37 -13.03 -16.50
CA HIS A 528 1.08 -12.45 -15.20
C HIS A 528 -0.41 -12.46 -14.88
N VAL A 529 -1.24 -11.99 -15.82
CA VAL A 529 -2.70 -12.00 -15.71
C VAL A 529 -3.24 -13.42 -15.49
N MET A 530 -2.76 -14.40 -16.27
CA MET A 530 -3.23 -15.78 -16.13
C MET A 530 -2.93 -16.36 -14.75
N ILE A 531 -1.73 -16.11 -14.19
CA ILE A 531 -1.36 -16.64 -12.87
C ILE A 531 -2.10 -15.91 -11.76
N ASN A 532 -2.22 -14.58 -11.82
CA ASN A 532 -2.97 -13.82 -10.83
C ASN A 532 -4.46 -14.20 -10.82
N ASN A 533 -5.07 -14.37 -12.01
CA ASN A 533 -6.45 -14.84 -12.11
C ASN A 533 -6.65 -16.25 -11.52
N ASN A 534 -5.68 -17.16 -11.71
CA ASN A 534 -5.70 -18.49 -11.10
C ASN A 534 -5.59 -18.40 -9.57
N ALA A 535 -4.65 -17.60 -9.05
CA ALA A 535 -4.48 -17.40 -7.61
C ALA A 535 -5.73 -16.81 -6.95
N GLU A 536 -6.35 -15.82 -7.59
CA GLU A 536 -7.58 -15.19 -7.10
C GLU A 536 -8.77 -16.17 -7.09
N TYR A 537 -8.90 -17.00 -8.14
CA TYR A 537 -9.95 -18.00 -8.24
C TYR A 537 -9.89 -19.03 -7.09
N VAL A 538 -8.69 -19.41 -6.67
CA VAL A 538 -8.48 -20.32 -5.52
C VAL A 538 -8.71 -19.58 -4.21
N THR A 539 -8.13 -18.37 -4.07
CA THR A 539 -8.15 -17.60 -2.82
C THR A 539 -9.56 -17.24 -2.38
N ARG A 540 -10.45 -16.87 -3.30
CA ARG A 540 -11.85 -16.50 -2.96
C ARG A 540 -12.64 -17.61 -2.27
N GLU A 541 -12.34 -18.89 -2.55
CA GLU A 541 -13.02 -20.04 -1.92
C GLU A 541 -12.53 -20.29 -0.48
N LEU A 542 -11.34 -19.81 -0.15
CA LEU A 542 -10.66 -20.08 1.11
C LEU A 542 -10.74 -18.93 2.09
N LEU A 543 -10.67 -17.71 1.55
CA LEU A 543 -10.61 -16.47 2.31
C LEU A 543 -11.68 -15.44 1.87
N PRO A 544 -12.98 -15.79 1.84
CA PRO A 544 -14.03 -14.78 1.77
C PRO A 544 -14.00 -13.89 3.03
N LEU A 545 -14.42 -12.63 2.89
CA LEU A 545 -14.23 -11.55 3.86
C LEU A 545 -15.57 -10.94 4.33
N PRO A 546 -16.38 -11.67 5.12
CA PRO A 546 -17.69 -11.19 5.57
C PRO A 546 -17.66 -9.91 6.43
N VAL A 547 -16.57 -9.62 7.16
CA VAL A 547 -16.42 -8.39 7.96
C VAL A 547 -16.27 -7.17 7.05
N VAL A 548 -15.49 -7.28 5.97
CA VAL A 548 -15.44 -6.26 4.89
C VAL A 548 -16.79 -6.15 4.19
N SER A 549 -17.33 -7.27 3.72
CA SER A 549 -18.56 -7.34 2.92
C SER A 549 -19.80 -6.80 3.65
N ALA A 550 -19.78 -6.73 4.98
CA ALA A 550 -20.89 -6.19 5.78
C ALA A 550 -21.16 -4.70 5.48
N THR A 551 -20.13 -3.90 5.17
CA THR A 551 -20.31 -2.46 4.89
C THR A 551 -20.00 -2.06 3.45
N MET A 552 -19.41 -2.95 2.65
CA MET A 552 -19.10 -2.71 1.25
C MET A 552 -20.38 -2.69 0.40
N ASP A 553 -20.68 -1.55 -0.23
CA ASP A 553 -21.83 -1.40 -1.11
C ASP A 553 -21.75 -2.37 -2.30
N GLY A 554 -22.90 -2.93 -2.68
CA GLY A 554 -23.04 -3.99 -3.67
C GLY A 554 -23.12 -5.38 -3.05
N CYS A 555 -22.41 -5.64 -1.94
CA CYS A 555 -22.32 -6.98 -1.36
C CYS A 555 -23.66 -7.44 -0.77
N MET A 556 -24.30 -6.60 0.03
CA MET A 556 -25.62 -6.88 0.61
C MET A 556 -26.69 -7.02 -0.48
N GLU A 557 -26.65 -6.14 -1.49
CA GLU A 557 -27.60 -6.10 -2.60
C GLU A 557 -27.51 -7.35 -3.48
N LYS A 558 -26.29 -7.82 -3.78
CA LYS A 558 -26.07 -9.04 -4.58
C LYS A 558 -26.21 -10.32 -3.76
N GLY A 559 -25.97 -10.26 -2.45
CA GLY A 559 -25.86 -11.41 -1.57
C GLY A 559 -24.54 -12.17 -1.80
N MET A 560 -23.44 -11.41 -1.95
CA MET A 560 -22.17 -11.92 -2.45
C MET A 560 -21.00 -11.20 -1.80
N ASP A 561 -19.95 -11.95 -1.45
CA ASP A 561 -18.74 -11.43 -0.83
C ASP A 561 -17.84 -10.66 -1.81
N VAL A 562 -17.05 -9.72 -1.30
CA VAL A 562 -16.10 -8.92 -2.10
C VAL A 562 -15.14 -9.77 -2.93
N MET A 563 -14.67 -10.90 -2.41
CA MET A 563 -13.74 -11.81 -3.10
C MET A 563 -14.40 -12.51 -4.31
N TYR A 564 -15.72 -12.51 -4.38
CA TYR A 564 -16.51 -13.06 -5.49
C TYR A 564 -17.03 -11.98 -6.45
N GLY A 565 -16.71 -10.69 -6.23
CA GLY A 565 -17.22 -9.59 -7.06
C GLY A 565 -18.46 -8.91 -6.46
N GLY A 566 -18.67 -9.05 -5.15
CA GLY A 566 -19.80 -8.47 -4.43
C GLY A 566 -19.85 -6.94 -4.48
N ALA A 567 -18.70 -6.27 -4.43
CA ALA A 567 -18.63 -4.80 -4.40
C ALA A 567 -19.30 -4.15 -5.62
N LYS A 568 -19.74 -2.90 -5.49
CA LYS A 568 -20.34 -2.12 -6.57
C LYS A 568 -19.36 -1.96 -7.75
N TYR A 569 -18.11 -1.66 -7.44
CA TYR A 569 -16.99 -1.64 -8.38
C TYR A 569 -15.96 -2.72 -8.03
N ASN A 570 -15.34 -3.30 -9.05
CA ASN A 570 -14.34 -4.35 -8.89
C ASN A 570 -13.26 -4.19 -9.95
N GLY A 571 -12.02 -4.50 -9.60
CA GLY A 571 -10.91 -4.47 -10.53
C GLY A 571 -9.71 -5.27 -10.03
N THR A 572 -8.60 -5.15 -10.76
CA THR A 572 -7.29 -5.66 -10.35
C THR A 572 -6.20 -4.77 -10.92
N GLY A 573 -5.30 -4.28 -10.08
CA GLY A 573 -4.20 -3.42 -10.50
C GLY A 573 -2.93 -4.18 -10.89
N ILE A 574 -2.27 -3.75 -11.97
CA ILE A 574 -0.89 -4.16 -12.32
C ILE A 574 0.00 -2.92 -12.41
N PRO A 575 0.85 -2.67 -11.41
CA PRO A 575 1.91 -1.65 -11.48
C PRO A 575 3.10 -2.05 -12.37
N GLY A 576 3.51 -1.13 -13.24
CA GLY A 576 4.77 -1.18 -14.00
C GLY A 576 5.89 -0.42 -13.28
N ILE A 577 7.09 -1.01 -13.25
CA ILE A 577 8.27 -0.48 -12.56
C ILE A 577 9.36 -0.10 -13.56
N GLY A 578 10.03 1.04 -13.33
CA GLY A 578 11.25 1.43 -14.05
C GLY A 578 11.00 2.11 -15.39
N ILE A 579 9.93 2.91 -15.53
CA ILE A 579 9.63 3.61 -16.78
C ILE A 579 10.77 4.55 -17.20
N GLY A 580 11.41 5.26 -16.25
CA GLY A 580 12.57 6.10 -16.55
C GLY A 580 13.73 5.32 -17.20
N ASN A 581 14.01 4.10 -16.69
CA ASN A 581 15.04 3.24 -17.29
C ASN A 581 14.64 2.71 -18.66
N VAL A 582 13.35 2.37 -18.87
CA VAL A 582 12.85 1.95 -20.19
C VAL A 582 13.01 3.08 -21.20
N THR A 583 12.56 4.29 -20.84
CA THR A 583 12.66 5.48 -21.67
C THR A 583 14.10 5.74 -22.08
N ASP A 584 15.00 5.88 -21.11
CA ASP A 584 16.39 6.17 -21.38
C ASP A 584 17.07 5.03 -22.13
N SER A 585 16.77 3.76 -21.82
CA SER A 585 17.39 2.63 -22.51
C SER A 585 17.02 2.57 -23.99
N LEU A 586 15.73 2.75 -24.31
CA LEU A 586 15.26 2.78 -25.69
C LEU A 586 15.82 4.01 -26.43
N TYR A 587 15.83 5.17 -25.77
CA TYR A 587 16.42 6.38 -26.33
C TYR A 587 17.92 6.20 -26.62
N MET A 588 18.71 5.63 -25.70
CA MET A 588 20.15 5.41 -25.91
C MET A 588 20.42 4.47 -27.08
N ILE A 589 19.62 3.41 -27.24
CA ILE A 589 19.74 2.53 -28.40
C ILE A 589 19.46 3.32 -29.70
N LYS A 590 18.36 4.08 -29.76
CA LYS A 590 18.01 4.94 -30.91
C LYS A 590 19.14 5.94 -31.21
N HIS A 591 19.48 6.74 -30.22
CA HIS A 591 20.39 7.87 -30.34
C HIS A 591 21.82 7.43 -30.70
N LEU A 592 22.35 6.42 -30.00
CA LEU A 592 23.76 6.03 -30.15
C LEU A 592 23.98 5.08 -31.32
N CYS A 593 23.10 4.09 -31.53
CA CYS A 593 23.32 3.07 -32.55
C CYS A 593 22.78 3.48 -33.92
N PHE A 594 21.65 4.18 -33.98
CA PHE A 594 20.94 4.45 -35.23
C PHE A 594 21.07 5.90 -35.70
N ASP A 595 20.87 6.88 -34.82
CA ASP A 595 20.88 8.30 -35.20
C ASP A 595 22.31 8.85 -35.36
N THR A 596 23.10 8.80 -34.28
CA THR A 596 24.45 9.40 -34.24
C THR A 596 25.55 8.41 -34.63
N LYS A 597 25.26 7.10 -34.55
CA LYS A 597 26.23 6.01 -34.79
C LYS A 597 27.50 6.16 -33.94
N LYS A 598 27.34 6.62 -32.71
CA LYS A 598 28.40 6.78 -31.71
C LYS A 598 29.04 5.45 -31.33
N CYS A 599 28.26 4.37 -31.33
CA CYS A 599 28.71 2.99 -31.16
C CYS A 599 27.88 2.07 -32.07
N THR A 600 28.35 0.84 -32.26
CA THR A 600 27.55 -0.18 -32.98
C THR A 600 26.59 -0.90 -32.02
N THR A 601 25.52 -1.51 -32.56
CA THR A 601 24.63 -2.39 -31.77
C THR A 601 25.37 -3.55 -31.12
N ARG A 602 26.43 -4.07 -31.76
CA ARG A 602 27.33 -5.08 -31.19
C ARG A 602 28.12 -4.54 -30.01
N GLU A 603 28.74 -3.38 -30.16
CA GLU A 603 29.52 -2.73 -29.10
C GLU A 603 28.67 -2.43 -27.87
N LEU A 604 27.48 -1.86 -28.04
CA LEU A 604 26.54 -1.62 -26.95
C LEU A 604 26.14 -2.94 -26.28
N TYR A 605 25.78 -3.96 -27.05
CA TYR A 605 25.41 -5.26 -26.48
C TYR A 605 26.58 -5.95 -25.74
N ASP A 606 27.82 -5.89 -26.26
CA ASP A 606 29.02 -6.33 -25.50
C ASP A 606 29.19 -5.57 -24.18
N ALA A 607 29.00 -4.25 -24.19
CA ALA A 607 29.10 -3.43 -22.99
C ALA A 607 28.10 -3.87 -21.91
N LEU A 608 26.86 -4.19 -22.30
CA LEU A 608 25.83 -4.66 -21.38
C LEU A 608 26.15 -6.04 -20.79
N ILE A 609 26.57 -6.99 -21.62
CA ILE A 609 26.93 -8.34 -21.17
C ILE A 609 28.14 -8.31 -20.22
N ASN A 610 29.06 -7.37 -20.40
CA ASN A 610 30.23 -7.18 -19.52
C ASN A 610 29.98 -6.19 -18.37
N ASN A 611 28.73 -5.77 -18.14
CA ASN A 611 28.39 -4.79 -17.09
C ASN A 611 29.29 -3.53 -17.14
N TRP A 612 29.48 -3.00 -18.34
CA TRP A 612 30.32 -1.83 -18.68
C TRP A 612 31.83 -2.01 -18.49
N GLN A 613 32.31 -3.19 -18.05
CA GLN A 613 33.73 -3.46 -17.91
C GLN A 613 34.43 -3.44 -19.29
N GLY A 614 35.42 -2.56 -19.44
CA GLY A 614 36.11 -2.30 -20.70
C GLY A 614 35.38 -1.32 -21.65
N TYR A 615 34.25 -0.78 -21.21
CA TYR A 615 33.41 0.19 -21.93
C TYR A 615 33.07 1.40 -21.05
N GLU A 616 33.92 1.71 -20.07
CA GLU A 616 33.68 2.75 -19.06
C GLU A 616 33.55 4.14 -19.70
N ASP A 617 34.32 4.43 -20.74
CA ASP A 617 34.26 5.70 -21.48
C ASP A 617 32.88 5.89 -22.14
N LEU A 618 32.31 4.82 -22.73
CA LEU A 618 30.97 4.86 -23.30
C LEU A 618 29.91 5.05 -22.21
N GLN A 619 30.04 4.34 -21.08
CA GLN A 619 29.14 4.49 -19.94
C GLN A 619 29.14 5.91 -19.38
N GLN A 620 30.33 6.52 -19.23
CA GLN A 620 30.48 7.89 -18.75
C GLN A 620 29.95 8.90 -19.77
N TYR A 621 30.14 8.66 -21.06
CA TYR A 621 29.57 9.50 -22.10
C TYR A 621 28.03 9.50 -22.07
N ILE A 622 27.42 8.32 -21.90
CA ILE A 622 25.96 8.19 -21.73
C ILE A 622 25.49 9.05 -20.56
N LYS A 623 26.01 8.79 -19.35
CA LYS A 623 25.56 9.46 -18.12
C LYS A 623 25.77 10.97 -18.10
N ASN A 624 26.80 11.47 -18.76
CA ASN A 624 27.22 12.87 -18.60
C ASN A 624 26.90 13.75 -19.81
N SER A 625 26.71 13.18 -21.00
CA SER A 625 26.61 13.95 -22.24
C SER A 625 25.37 13.66 -23.07
N CYS A 626 24.66 12.56 -22.83
CA CYS A 626 23.44 12.24 -23.57
C CYS A 626 22.20 12.85 -22.90
N PRO A 627 21.14 13.17 -23.67
CA PRO A 627 19.84 13.52 -23.12
C PRO A 627 19.21 12.37 -22.33
N HIS A 628 18.54 12.70 -21.22
CA HIS A 628 17.84 11.75 -20.36
C HIS A 628 16.44 12.27 -20.01
N TYR A 629 15.52 11.36 -19.74
CA TYR A 629 14.17 11.64 -19.26
C TYR A 629 14.22 12.51 -17.99
N GLY A 630 13.29 13.45 -17.83
CA GLY A 630 13.26 14.37 -16.68
C GLY A 630 13.94 15.72 -16.90
N ASN A 631 14.34 16.04 -18.13
CA ASN A 631 15.09 17.26 -18.46
C ASN A 631 14.36 18.22 -19.40
N GLY A 632 13.07 17.99 -19.68
CA GLY A 632 12.26 18.75 -20.62
C GLY A 632 12.69 18.57 -22.08
N ASP A 633 13.20 17.38 -22.43
CA ASP A 633 13.63 17.04 -23.79
C ASP A 633 12.51 16.30 -24.53
N PRO A 634 11.87 16.93 -25.55
CA PRO A 634 10.72 16.33 -26.23
C PRO A 634 11.01 14.98 -26.91
N GLU A 635 12.23 14.74 -27.40
CA GLU A 635 12.54 13.48 -28.10
C GLU A 635 12.64 12.30 -27.12
N VAL A 636 13.15 12.55 -25.92
CA VAL A 636 13.21 11.53 -24.87
C VAL A 636 11.83 11.33 -24.24
N ASP A 637 11.12 12.42 -23.99
CA ASP A 637 9.81 12.42 -23.35
C ASP A 637 8.74 11.74 -24.24
N GLU A 638 8.85 11.82 -25.57
CA GLU A 638 7.99 11.07 -26.51
C GLU A 638 8.10 9.55 -26.33
N ILE A 639 9.30 9.04 -26.00
CA ILE A 639 9.51 7.61 -25.72
C ILE A 639 8.85 7.22 -24.40
N ALA A 640 8.91 8.08 -23.38
CA ALA A 640 8.21 7.85 -22.11
C ALA A 640 6.70 7.76 -22.31
N ALA A 641 6.13 8.71 -23.05
CA ALA A 641 4.71 8.73 -23.39
C ALA A 641 4.31 7.45 -24.15
N TRP A 642 5.06 7.08 -25.20
CA TRP A 642 4.79 5.88 -25.98
C TRP A 642 4.88 4.59 -25.14
N ALA A 643 5.98 4.38 -24.39
CA ALA A 643 6.19 3.15 -23.65
C ALA A 643 5.17 2.96 -22.52
N SER A 644 4.78 4.06 -21.86
CA SER A 644 3.76 4.04 -20.81
C SER A 644 2.36 3.81 -21.37
N GLU A 645 2.00 4.43 -22.49
CA GLU A 645 0.71 4.23 -23.16
C GLU A 645 0.54 2.78 -23.63
N GLU A 646 1.56 2.18 -24.25
CA GLU A 646 1.51 0.78 -24.69
C GLU A 646 1.38 -0.19 -23.50
N PHE A 647 2.10 0.06 -22.40
CA PHE A 647 1.92 -0.73 -21.17
C PHE A 647 0.48 -0.64 -20.65
N ALA A 648 -0.08 0.57 -20.57
CA ALA A 648 -1.45 0.77 -20.10
C ALA A 648 -2.47 0.08 -21.02
N LYS A 649 -2.32 0.17 -22.34
CA LYS A 649 -3.16 -0.53 -23.32
C LYS A 649 -3.12 -2.04 -23.14
N ILE A 650 -1.94 -2.63 -23.00
CA ILE A 650 -1.77 -4.07 -22.82
C ILE A 650 -2.49 -4.51 -21.53
N VAL A 651 -2.20 -3.87 -20.39
CA VAL A 651 -2.80 -4.23 -19.10
C VAL A 651 -4.33 -4.12 -19.12
N THR A 652 -4.85 -2.99 -19.61
CA THR A 652 -6.30 -2.72 -19.62
C THR A 652 -7.09 -3.52 -20.65
N SER A 653 -6.41 -4.27 -21.54
CA SER A 653 -7.05 -5.22 -22.45
C SER A 653 -7.51 -6.52 -21.78
N PHE A 654 -7.08 -6.77 -20.55
CA PHE A 654 -7.38 -7.99 -19.81
C PHE A 654 -8.47 -7.81 -18.75
N SER A 655 -9.09 -8.92 -18.38
CA SER A 655 -10.03 -9.02 -17.25
C SER A 655 -9.70 -10.20 -16.35
N GLY A 656 -10.18 -10.12 -15.11
CA GLY A 656 -10.09 -11.15 -14.09
C GLY A 656 -11.46 -11.62 -13.60
N PRO A 657 -11.49 -12.52 -12.60
CA PRO A 657 -12.74 -13.12 -12.10
C PRO A 657 -13.80 -12.14 -11.59
N ARG A 658 -13.38 -10.93 -11.17
CA ARG A 658 -14.27 -9.91 -10.59
C ARG A 658 -14.52 -8.70 -11.49
N GLY A 659 -13.63 -8.40 -12.42
CA GLY A 659 -13.66 -7.14 -13.19
C GLY A 659 -12.46 -6.97 -14.11
N ASN A 660 -12.30 -5.78 -14.67
CA ASN A 660 -11.21 -5.46 -15.61
C ASN A 660 -9.90 -5.13 -14.88
N TYR A 661 -8.78 -5.33 -15.56
CA TYR A 661 -7.49 -4.89 -15.09
C TYR A 661 -7.28 -3.38 -15.28
N THR A 662 -6.52 -2.78 -14.37
CA THR A 662 -6.12 -1.37 -14.39
C THR A 662 -4.61 -1.25 -14.31
N ALA A 663 -4.05 -0.34 -15.11
CA ALA A 663 -2.62 -0.06 -15.08
C ALA A 663 -2.26 0.91 -13.95
N ALA A 664 -1.05 0.77 -13.42
CA ALA A 664 -0.44 1.69 -12.48
C ALA A 664 1.07 1.86 -12.75
N MET A 665 1.68 2.89 -12.17
CA MET A 665 3.13 3.10 -12.17
C MET A 665 3.62 3.63 -10.81
N PHE A 666 3.77 2.72 -9.84
CA PHE A 666 4.35 3.00 -8.53
C PHE A 666 5.17 1.79 -8.05
N PRO A 667 6.26 1.98 -7.27
CA PRO A 667 7.18 0.88 -6.95
C PRO A 667 7.08 0.33 -5.54
N VAL A 668 6.49 1.03 -4.56
CA VAL A 668 6.79 0.79 -3.14
C VAL A 668 8.31 0.84 -2.92
N THR A 669 9.01 -0.27 -2.68
CA THR A 669 10.48 -0.33 -2.87
C THR A 669 10.93 -1.43 -3.82
N ALA A 670 10.00 -1.96 -4.62
CA ALA A 670 10.28 -2.96 -5.64
C ALA A 670 11.33 -2.47 -6.66
N HIS A 671 11.51 -1.16 -6.86
CA HIS A 671 12.57 -0.63 -7.74
C HIS A 671 14.00 -0.95 -7.22
N VAL A 672 14.20 -1.06 -5.91
CA VAL A 672 15.47 -1.48 -5.31
C VAL A 672 15.66 -2.99 -5.51
N MET A 673 14.65 -3.78 -5.16
CA MET A 673 14.66 -5.24 -5.32
C MET A 673 14.84 -5.66 -6.78
N PHE A 674 14.06 -5.06 -7.68
CA PHE A 674 14.13 -5.31 -9.12
C PHE A 674 15.44 -4.79 -9.70
N GLY A 675 15.97 -3.67 -9.21
CA GLY A 675 17.31 -3.20 -9.56
C GLY A 675 18.39 -4.21 -9.24
N ALA A 676 18.34 -4.84 -8.06
CA ALA A 676 19.24 -5.91 -7.65
C ALA A 676 19.17 -7.14 -8.58
N MET A 677 17.99 -7.41 -9.16
CA MET A 677 17.73 -8.53 -10.07
C MET A 677 17.84 -8.16 -11.56
N THR A 678 18.25 -6.94 -11.89
CA THR A 678 18.35 -6.45 -13.26
C THR A 678 19.82 -6.22 -13.62
N SER A 679 20.26 -6.81 -14.73
CA SER A 679 21.61 -6.60 -15.29
C SER A 679 21.83 -5.15 -15.74
N ALA A 680 23.00 -4.83 -16.26
CA ALA A 680 23.25 -3.51 -16.86
C ALA A 680 22.24 -3.19 -17.97
N THR A 681 21.81 -1.92 -18.04
CA THR A 681 20.79 -1.45 -19.00
C THR A 681 21.38 -0.35 -19.90
N PRO A 682 20.89 -0.19 -21.15
CA PRO A 682 21.43 0.77 -22.13
C PRO A 682 21.47 2.23 -21.68
N ASP A 683 20.68 2.63 -20.70
CA ASP A 683 20.71 3.93 -20.02
C ASP A 683 22.01 4.23 -19.26
N GLY A 684 22.98 3.32 -19.26
CA GLY A 684 24.25 3.45 -18.56
C GLY A 684 24.21 2.93 -17.12
N ARG A 685 23.07 2.45 -16.64
CA ARG A 685 22.95 1.86 -15.30
C ARG A 685 23.72 0.54 -15.24
N SER A 686 24.49 0.34 -14.16
CA SER A 686 25.20 -0.90 -13.89
C SER A 686 24.25 -1.95 -13.27
N ALA A 687 24.59 -3.23 -13.44
CA ALA A 687 23.86 -4.33 -12.83
C ALA A 687 23.76 -4.16 -11.30
N GLY A 688 22.59 -4.47 -10.74
CA GLY A 688 22.35 -4.41 -9.31
C GLY A 688 22.02 -3.02 -8.73
N VAL A 689 22.21 -1.94 -9.50
CA VAL A 689 21.82 -0.58 -9.07
C VAL A 689 20.28 -0.46 -9.09
N PRO A 690 19.65 0.24 -8.13
CA PRO A 690 18.20 0.50 -8.14
C PRO A 690 17.68 1.04 -9.47
N LEU A 691 16.44 0.68 -9.81
CA LEU A 691 15.69 1.28 -10.92
C LEU A 691 15.11 2.64 -10.52
N ALA A 692 14.58 3.39 -11.48
CA ALA A 692 13.79 4.58 -11.23
C ALA A 692 12.56 4.27 -10.37
N ASP A 693 12.25 5.16 -9.43
CA ASP A 693 11.09 5.03 -8.56
C ASP A 693 9.84 5.65 -9.22
N GLY A 694 8.77 4.86 -9.39
CA GLY A 694 7.51 5.35 -9.97
C GLY A 694 7.67 5.85 -11.40
N ILE A 695 7.13 7.04 -11.67
CA ILE A 695 7.34 7.78 -12.93
C ILE A 695 8.45 8.82 -12.82
N SER A 696 9.26 8.78 -11.75
CA SER A 696 10.40 9.69 -11.58
C SER A 696 11.49 9.43 -12.64
N PRO A 697 12.31 10.44 -12.96
CA PRO A 697 13.56 10.26 -13.70
C PRO A 697 14.51 9.27 -13.01
N VAL A 698 15.44 8.68 -13.77
CA VAL A 698 16.52 7.88 -13.19
C VAL A 698 17.35 8.79 -12.27
N GLN A 699 17.71 8.27 -11.09
CA GLN A 699 18.40 9.03 -10.05
C GLN A 699 19.65 9.74 -10.62
N GLN A 700 19.78 11.05 -10.35
CA GLN A 700 20.85 11.94 -10.82
C GLN A 700 20.86 12.24 -12.33
N MET A 701 19.90 11.75 -13.10
CA MET A 701 19.81 12.05 -14.54
C MET A 701 18.97 13.30 -14.85
N ASP A 702 18.12 13.72 -13.92
CA ASP A 702 17.40 15.00 -13.94
C ASP A 702 18.32 16.18 -13.50
N LYS A 703 18.86 16.90 -14.49
CA LYS A 703 19.88 17.95 -14.30
C LYS A 703 19.38 19.37 -14.57
N ASN A 704 18.19 19.51 -15.16
CA ASN A 704 17.62 20.80 -15.56
C ASN A 704 16.63 21.40 -14.53
N GLY A 705 16.58 20.83 -13.32
CA GLY A 705 15.81 21.36 -12.20
C GLY A 705 14.33 20.92 -12.16
N PRO A 706 13.61 21.26 -11.07
CA PRO A 706 12.30 20.69 -10.78
C PRO A 706 11.22 21.00 -11.83
N THR A 707 11.27 22.18 -12.47
CA THR A 707 10.32 22.53 -13.54
C THR A 707 10.49 21.65 -14.78
N ALA A 708 11.73 21.29 -15.13
CA ALA A 708 12.01 20.41 -16.26
C ALA A 708 11.54 18.98 -15.97
N VAL A 709 11.71 18.52 -14.72
CA VAL A 709 11.18 17.22 -14.26
C VAL A 709 9.68 17.15 -14.44
N ILE A 710 8.92 18.12 -13.89
CA ILE A 710 7.45 18.07 -13.99
C ILE A 710 6.95 18.20 -15.43
N ALA A 711 7.69 18.92 -16.30
CA ALA A 711 7.37 19.02 -17.72
C ALA A 711 7.55 17.67 -18.45
N SER A 712 8.67 16.99 -18.22
CA SER A 712 8.91 15.65 -18.77
C SER A 712 7.92 14.63 -18.24
N VAL A 713 7.64 14.63 -16.94
CA VAL A 713 6.70 13.68 -16.32
C VAL A 713 5.27 13.88 -16.81
N ALA A 714 4.87 15.12 -17.09
CA ALA A 714 3.57 15.44 -17.65
C ALA A 714 3.39 14.99 -19.12
N SER A 715 4.44 14.52 -19.80
CA SER A 715 4.29 13.90 -21.13
C SER A 715 3.55 12.56 -21.09
N ILE A 716 3.57 11.88 -19.94
CA ILE A 716 2.81 10.65 -19.71
C ILE A 716 1.34 11.01 -19.50
N ASP A 717 0.42 10.42 -20.29
CA ASP A 717 -1.02 10.54 -20.01
C ASP A 717 -1.38 9.73 -18.78
N GLN A 718 -1.34 10.40 -17.62
CA GLN A 718 -1.59 9.76 -16.34
C GLN A 718 -3.06 9.33 -16.18
N THR A 719 -3.99 9.83 -17.01
CA THR A 719 -5.41 9.40 -16.98
C THR A 719 -5.61 7.94 -17.41
N LEU A 720 -4.59 7.31 -18.02
CA LEU A 720 -4.59 5.89 -18.37
C LEU A 720 -4.35 4.97 -17.16
N PHE A 721 -3.87 5.53 -16.04
CA PHE A 721 -3.44 4.77 -14.87
C PHE A 721 -4.40 4.97 -13.71
N ALA A 722 -5.66 4.53 -13.87
CA ALA A 722 -6.70 4.65 -12.84
C ALA A 722 -6.40 3.87 -11.54
N ASN A 723 -5.27 3.15 -11.46
CA ASN A 723 -4.75 2.51 -10.25
C ASN A 723 -3.55 3.28 -9.65
N GLY A 724 -3.25 4.49 -10.12
CA GLY A 724 -2.27 5.40 -9.54
C GLY A 724 -0.93 5.43 -10.29
N THR A 725 -0.35 6.62 -10.35
CA THR A 725 1.06 6.84 -10.68
C THR A 725 1.75 7.50 -9.49
N LEU A 726 3.08 7.53 -9.45
CA LEU A 726 3.81 8.12 -8.34
C LEU A 726 5.02 8.91 -8.82
N LEU A 727 5.11 10.18 -8.42
CA LEU A 727 6.30 11.03 -8.63
C LEU A 727 6.94 11.39 -7.29
N ASN A 728 8.22 11.05 -7.08
CA ASN A 728 8.98 11.58 -5.96
C ASN A 728 9.83 12.77 -6.37
N MET A 729 9.91 13.76 -5.49
CA MET A 729 10.87 14.86 -5.56
C MET A 729 11.51 15.08 -4.20
N LYS A 730 12.83 15.25 -4.17
CA LYS A 730 13.58 15.55 -2.93
C LYS A 730 14.17 16.96 -3.03
N PHE A 731 13.91 17.80 -2.03
CA PHE A 731 14.40 19.16 -1.95
C PHE A 731 15.35 19.33 -0.77
N SER A 732 16.36 20.17 -0.96
CA SER A 732 17.20 20.62 0.15
C SER A 732 16.38 21.47 1.12
N PRO A 733 16.53 21.32 2.46
CA PRO A 733 15.85 22.19 3.42
C PRO A 733 16.11 23.68 3.17
N SER A 734 17.32 24.04 2.72
CA SER A 734 17.67 25.43 2.40
C SER A 734 16.86 26.02 1.25
N SER A 735 16.37 25.20 0.32
CA SER A 735 15.56 25.64 -0.82
C SER A 735 14.14 26.05 -0.41
N LEU A 736 13.70 25.69 0.80
CA LEU A 736 12.38 26.02 1.35
C LEU A 736 12.45 27.01 2.52
N ASN A 737 13.64 27.57 2.80
CA ASN A 737 13.80 28.57 3.85
C ASN A 737 13.21 29.93 3.42
N GLY A 738 12.42 30.53 4.31
CA GLY A 738 11.78 31.83 4.10
C GLY A 738 10.35 31.74 3.53
N ALA A 739 9.62 32.86 3.61
CA ALA A 739 8.21 32.91 3.22
C ALA A 739 7.96 32.59 1.73
N ASP A 740 8.95 32.85 0.86
CA ASP A 740 8.84 32.56 -0.57
C ASP A 740 8.96 31.05 -0.89
N GLY A 741 9.61 30.25 -0.02
CA GLY A 741 9.82 28.82 -0.26
C GLY A 741 8.52 28.02 -0.30
N VAL A 742 7.61 28.30 0.64
CA VAL A 742 6.27 27.70 0.68
C VAL A 742 5.48 28.03 -0.58
N LYS A 743 5.47 29.31 -0.94
CA LYS A 743 4.75 29.79 -2.13
C LYS A 743 5.29 29.14 -3.42
N LYS A 744 6.62 29.10 -3.59
CA LYS A 744 7.25 28.50 -4.77
C LYS A 744 6.95 27.00 -4.88
N LEU A 745 7.01 26.27 -3.76
CA LEU A 745 6.70 24.85 -3.77
C LEU A 745 5.22 24.62 -4.10
N ALA A 746 4.29 25.39 -3.51
CA ALA A 746 2.88 25.33 -3.88
C ALA A 746 2.67 25.57 -5.39
N GLN A 747 3.34 26.58 -5.96
CA GLN A 747 3.26 26.89 -7.38
C GLN A 747 3.83 25.76 -8.26
N LEU A 748 4.91 25.10 -7.85
CA LEU A 748 5.46 23.95 -8.57
C LEU A 748 4.46 22.78 -8.59
N ILE A 749 3.88 22.45 -7.43
CA ILE A 749 2.89 21.37 -7.31
C ILE A 749 1.66 21.69 -8.17
N GLN A 750 1.13 22.92 -8.05
CA GLN A 750 0.00 23.39 -8.87
C GLN A 750 0.31 23.30 -10.37
N THR A 751 1.50 23.73 -10.78
CA THR A 751 1.92 23.67 -12.19
C THR A 751 1.96 22.22 -12.68
N TYR A 752 2.50 21.28 -11.90
CA TYR A 752 2.50 19.87 -12.28
C TYR A 752 1.08 19.31 -12.46
N PHE A 753 0.18 19.67 -11.54
CA PHE A 753 -1.22 19.25 -11.61
C PHE A 753 -1.99 19.89 -12.77
N ASP A 754 -1.74 21.16 -13.09
CA ASP A 754 -2.29 21.85 -14.26
C ASP A 754 -1.82 21.23 -15.57
N LEU A 755 -0.61 20.64 -15.58
CA LEU A 755 -0.05 19.90 -16.72
C LEU A 755 -0.59 18.47 -16.86
N GLY A 756 -1.46 18.02 -15.95
CA GLY A 756 -2.04 16.66 -15.98
C GLY A 756 -1.33 15.64 -15.08
N GLY A 757 -0.47 16.10 -14.16
CA GLY A 757 0.09 15.26 -13.10
C GLY A 757 -0.97 14.73 -12.14
N MET A 758 -0.84 13.47 -11.72
CA MET A 758 -1.80 12.76 -10.86
C MET A 758 -1.43 12.83 -9.38
N GLU A 759 -0.18 12.53 -9.04
CA GLU A 759 0.27 12.34 -7.66
C GLU A 759 1.70 12.85 -7.49
N LEU A 760 2.00 13.46 -6.34
CA LEU A 760 3.33 13.97 -6.03
C LEU A 760 3.69 13.78 -4.54
N GLN A 761 4.92 13.32 -4.32
CA GLN A 761 5.54 13.11 -3.00
C GLN A 761 6.78 13.97 -2.85
N ILE A 762 6.86 14.74 -1.76
CA ILE A 762 7.96 15.68 -1.53
C ILE A 762 8.72 15.31 -0.27
N ASN A 763 10.00 14.99 -0.42
CA ASN A 763 10.93 14.81 0.70
C ASN A 763 11.75 16.09 0.91
N VAL A 764 11.89 16.54 2.16
CA VAL A 764 12.63 17.77 2.51
C VAL A 764 13.79 17.39 3.43
N VAL A 765 14.87 16.91 2.84
CA VAL A 765 16.05 16.41 3.57
C VAL A 765 17.28 16.43 2.67
N SER A 766 18.44 16.77 3.24
CA SER A 766 19.69 16.77 2.49
C SER A 766 20.41 15.42 2.55
N ALA A 767 21.15 15.08 1.50
CA ALA A 767 22.00 13.89 1.48
C ALA A 767 22.98 13.86 2.67
N ASP A 768 23.54 15.02 3.05
CA ASP A 768 24.42 15.15 4.21
C ASP A 768 23.74 14.78 5.53
N THR A 769 22.45 15.15 5.70
CA THR A 769 21.69 14.80 6.91
C THR A 769 21.47 13.29 6.98
N LEU A 770 21.11 12.67 5.86
CA LEU A 770 20.94 11.22 5.77
C LEU A 770 22.26 10.49 6.05
N ARG A 771 23.39 10.96 5.51
CA ARG A 771 24.73 10.41 5.79
C ARG A 771 25.13 10.54 7.26
N LYS A 772 24.72 11.62 7.95
CA LYS A 772 24.94 11.76 9.40
C LYS A 772 24.05 10.79 10.18
N ALA A 773 22.80 10.61 9.78
CA ALA A 773 21.88 9.65 10.38
C ALA A 773 22.38 8.20 10.25
N GLN A 774 23.02 7.83 9.13
CA GLN A 774 23.68 6.52 8.98
C GLN A 774 24.82 6.31 9.99
N LYS A 775 25.58 7.37 10.31
CA LYS A 775 26.72 7.31 11.24
C LYS A 775 26.31 7.34 12.71
N ASN A 776 25.27 8.13 13.03
CA ASN A 776 24.82 8.41 14.40
C ASN A 776 23.30 8.14 14.55
N PRO A 777 22.80 6.92 14.35
CA PRO A 777 21.36 6.65 14.27
C PRO A 777 20.56 7.09 15.51
N GLU A 778 21.14 7.01 16.71
CA GLU A 778 20.49 7.43 17.96
C GLU A 778 20.12 8.92 17.98
N GLU A 779 20.94 9.80 17.39
CA GLU A 779 20.66 11.25 17.29
C GLU A 779 19.52 11.56 16.31
N TYR A 780 19.19 10.61 15.42
CA TYR A 780 18.22 10.74 14.35
C TYR A 780 17.08 9.72 14.46
N LYS A 781 16.81 9.18 15.67
CA LYS A 781 15.77 8.17 15.93
C LYS A 781 14.38 8.54 15.42
N ASN A 782 14.07 9.83 15.31
CA ASN A 782 12.79 10.36 14.87
C ASN A 782 12.81 10.97 13.45
N LEU A 783 13.90 10.79 12.68
CA LEU A 783 14.00 11.32 11.32
C LEU A 783 13.08 10.52 10.39
N VAL A 784 11.94 11.11 10.04
CA VAL A 784 11.00 10.55 9.05
C VAL A 784 11.49 10.91 7.65
N VAL A 785 11.45 9.93 6.75
CA VAL A 785 11.76 10.09 5.32
C VAL A 785 10.69 9.45 4.46
N ARG A 786 10.47 10.00 3.27
CA ARG A 786 9.64 9.38 2.23
C ARG A 786 10.45 8.37 1.43
N ILE A 787 9.93 7.15 1.26
CA ILE A 787 10.53 6.15 0.36
C ILE A 787 9.86 6.21 -1.01
N ALA A 788 8.81 5.46 -1.27
CA ALA A 788 7.91 5.70 -2.39
C ALA A 788 6.59 5.02 -2.03
N GLY A 789 5.54 5.81 -1.87
CA GLY A 789 4.22 5.32 -1.46
C GLY A 789 4.06 5.15 0.05
N PHE A 790 5.14 5.18 0.82
CA PHE A 790 5.09 5.24 2.29
C PHE A 790 6.28 6.01 2.87
N SER A 791 6.15 6.38 4.13
CA SER A 791 7.21 7.01 4.91
C SER A 791 7.69 6.06 6.00
N ALA A 792 8.91 6.26 6.50
CA ALA A 792 9.47 5.45 7.58
C ALA A 792 10.48 6.28 8.40
N TYR A 793 10.82 5.80 9.59
CA TYR A 793 12.00 6.31 10.29
C TYR A 793 13.26 5.85 9.54
N PHE A 794 14.13 6.78 9.14
CA PHE A 794 15.30 6.49 8.31
C PHE A 794 16.21 5.41 8.91
N VAL A 795 16.36 5.43 10.24
CA VAL A 795 17.23 4.49 10.98
C VAL A 795 16.63 3.08 11.09
N GLU A 796 15.36 2.89 10.72
CA GLU A 796 14.69 1.59 10.66
C GLU A 796 14.72 0.99 9.25
N LEU A 797 15.38 1.68 8.30
CA LEU A 797 15.56 1.19 6.93
C LEU A 797 16.82 0.35 6.78
N ASN A 798 16.78 -0.59 5.85
CA ASN A 798 17.97 -1.30 5.40
C ASN A 798 18.94 -0.35 4.69
N LEU A 799 20.22 -0.70 4.66
CA LEU A 799 21.25 0.16 4.07
C LEU A 799 21.01 0.43 2.57
N ALA A 800 20.53 -0.55 1.80
CA ALA A 800 20.28 -0.36 0.36
C ALA A 800 19.20 0.70 0.09
N SER A 801 18.12 0.71 0.87
CA SER A 801 17.04 1.71 0.81
C SER A 801 17.53 3.08 1.29
N GLN A 802 18.39 3.12 2.32
CA GLN A 802 19.02 4.39 2.74
C GLN A 802 19.92 4.96 1.64
N GLU A 803 20.72 4.12 0.98
CA GLU A 803 21.56 4.54 -0.15
C GLU A 803 20.72 5.03 -1.33
N ASP A 804 19.63 4.33 -1.69
CA ASP A 804 18.69 4.79 -2.72
C ASP A 804 18.22 6.22 -2.44
N LEU A 805 17.73 6.48 -1.23
CA LEU A 805 17.27 7.81 -0.82
C LEU A 805 18.35 8.89 -0.89
N ILE A 806 19.58 8.54 -0.51
CA ILE A 806 20.72 9.45 -0.61
C ILE A 806 21.04 9.75 -2.07
N MET A 807 21.00 8.75 -2.95
CA MET A 807 21.30 8.88 -4.37
C MET A 807 20.24 9.63 -5.16
N ARG A 808 18.99 9.72 -4.70
CA ARG A 808 17.97 10.55 -5.38
C ARG A 808 18.41 12.00 -5.52
N THR A 809 18.00 12.65 -6.60
CA THR A 809 18.39 14.02 -6.92
C THR A 809 17.91 14.99 -5.84
N GLU A 810 18.81 15.85 -5.36
CA GLU A 810 18.49 16.93 -4.42
C GLU A 810 18.23 18.21 -5.22
N LEU A 811 16.97 18.62 -5.28
CA LEU A 811 16.48 19.73 -6.08
C LEU A 811 16.49 21.06 -5.31
N SER A 812 16.56 22.16 -6.06
CA SER A 812 16.46 23.54 -5.56
C SER A 812 15.44 24.36 -6.35
N LEU A 813 14.67 25.22 -5.64
CA LEU A 813 13.60 26.10 -6.16
C LEU A 813 14.02 27.54 -6.45
#